data_AF-A0A4R0RIM9-F1
#
_entry.id   AF-A0A4R0RIM9-F1
#
_cell.length_a   1.000
_cell.length_b   1.000
_cell.length_c   1.000
_cell.angle_alpha   90.00
_cell.angle_beta   90.00
_cell.angle_gamma   90.00
#
_symmetry.space_group_name_H-M   'P 1'
#
loop_
_entity.id
_entity.type
_entity.pdbx_description
1 polymer ?
#
loop_
_entity_poly.entity_id
_entity_poly.type
_entity_poly.pdbx_seq_one_letter_code
_entity_poly.pdbx_strand_id
1 'polypeptide(L)'
;MFPKLVALDTDGTIFTGRLDQEVWGKGPKAAHKLSDNIRKIDEFTLEDRSNHNNKIKMNPDIPRIVADILNNGASLAIVSRNTSKALCDRALYYFLAREPKSKEMKPIIQLVRYNEVADEPQSNHFKRIHGWCKYDYTDMVLFDDETPKGVSDLGVVVNNCATNTGLTWDVYSKGIAHWAEKKNGGGSPGSAGTKLSIAHFNDVYQVGDQKVKIAGKQETIDVTKFATSLVDITAKWDKRQDGKKDGLIVFSGDLFSPSTESSVTRGKHMPPVINGLGVDVGCAGNHEFDFGVPQLQKLIKDTSFPWLLSNIVDENTGKVPETMQEYHVLDRAGIRIGFVGLVEKEWIATVTGWPENYQWKDMAKVGKELSAVLRDPAGEHKCDLVIAVTHSRIPNDIKLARALGALSPKGQESTDIKSIQGVDLLLGGHDHIYWISKGVTEWTDYDIQSPQDGAEDDQGDTLIVKSGTDFQDLSEVVLELKDTPPGSVRNKIIQKITGKRHITRESTPVNAAMKTIIDNELGTINATMAEPILITEVILDVRSSLIRLQESAIGNWIADCIRPAYNEALAKMGYGKTDCVVACCGDFRGDGVYEPGFFTLKNLMTVLPYDDPTIVVELDANALWDTMESALSRWPTQEGRFPALSGMRVTWDSKKDPGHRVLSIWLTEQDPKKPGVVVDKEEVKRTSTRTYLVMVGDYMAQGGDGYDILKGKKQVIATENGQSKSALIRKFLLGAQYLNQQMTEKPSARAAMSNKTMEIVGNFEARLPDLPKFSLDSLPDLPSFKLPSSPNLPDMSSFKIPSTPHLPDMSSLKMPSTPAIPTMSGWKISGPSTPSFKAPSMPEFKRPSMPHLPSSDSLQSSLSGVSSAVQSAQDVLQDSAQSALEAGISTIRWVAAGILLAAALAVADNEDMGLLDPYERVRTRAMASLLRASDSVNVNLRMNLSIFRAADSDEDKNAAADAEDAKVDAAEKDAKKTLPVIHPVVDGRLKDMAKA
;
A
#
# COMPACT_ATOMS: atom_id res chain seq x y z
N MET A 1 22.05 -13.87 -14.02
CA MET A 1 23.15 -14.49 -13.24
C MET A 1 24.42 -14.42 -14.08
N PHE A 2 25.61 -14.42 -13.49
CA PHE A 2 26.90 -14.34 -14.22
C PHE A 2 27.94 -15.27 -13.56
N PRO A 3 28.88 -15.89 -14.32
CA PRO A 3 29.90 -16.77 -13.77
C PRO A 3 30.90 -16.03 -12.86
N LYS A 4 31.49 -16.72 -11.88
CA LYS A 4 32.55 -16.14 -11.03
C LYS A 4 33.89 -16.05 -11.76
N LEU A 5 34.09 -16.87 -12.80
CA LEU A 5 35.29 -16.92 -13.61
C LEU A 5 34.96 -17.17 -15.07
N VAL A 6 35.55 -16.37 -15.97
CA VAL A 6 35.52 -16.60 -17.41
C VAL A 6 36.95 -16.79 -17.89
N ALA A 7 37.25 -17.98 -18.40
CA ALA A 7 38.51 -18.34 -19.02
C ALA A 7 38.41 -18.20 -20.55
N LEU A 8 39.50 -17.71 -21.15
CA LEU A 8 39.67 -17.61 -22.60
C LEU A 8 40.94 -18.39 -23.01
N ASP A 9 40.90 -19.16 -24.11
CA ASP A 9 42.11 -19.57 -24.82
C ASP A 9 42.77 -18.35 -25.52
N THR A 10 44.02 -18.48 -25.99
CA THR A 10 44.75 -17.44 -26.70
C THR A 10 44.62 -17.53 -28.22
N ASP A 11 45.01 -18.65 -28.84
CA ASP A 11 44.97 -18.84 -30.29
C ASP A 11 43.62 -19.36 -30.78
N GLY A 12 43.16 -18.89 -31.94
CA GLY A 12 41.81 -19.19 -32.45
C GLY A 12 40.66 -18.53 -31.66
N THR A 13 40.91 -18.12 -30.40
CA THR A 13 39.92 -17.50 -29.49
C THR A 13 40.14 -16.00 -29.32
N ILE A 14 41.23 -15.56 -28.67
CA ILE A 14 41.54 -14.11 -28.52
C ILE A 14 42.14 -13.56 -29.82
N PHE A 15 43.10 -14.28 -30.40
CA PHE A 15 43.79 -13.87 -31.63
C PHE A 15 43.99 -15.02 -32.62
N THR A 16 44.10 -14.69 -33.90
CA THR A 16 44.32 -15.67 -34.97
C THR A 16 45.75 -16.23 -34.93
N GLY A 17 45.90 -17.55 -34.82
CA GLY A 17 47.17 -18.27 -35.00
C GLY A 17 48.03 -18.47 -33.73
N ARG A 18 48.74 -19.60 -33.68
CA ARG A 18 49.49 -20.10 -32.52
C ARG A 18 50.86 -19.42 -32.36
N LEU A 19 51.23 -19.08 -31.12
CA LEU A 19 52.50 -18.44 -30.76
C LEU A 19 53.59 -19.48 -30.44
N ASP A 20 53.88 -20.34 -31.40
CA ASP A 20 54.82 -21.44 -31.21
C ASP A 20 56.29 -20.99 -31.12
N GLN A 21 56.98 -21.36 -30.04
CA GLN A 21 58.41 -21.10 -29.84
C GLN A 21 59.33 -21.75 -30.89
N GLU A 22 58.85 -22.76 -31.63
CA GLU A 22 59.60 -23.34 -32.74
C GLU A 22 59.43 -22.59 -34.07
N VAL A 23 58.46 -21.67 -34.16
CA VAL A 23 58.20 -20.85 -35.36
C VAL A 23 58.56 -19.38 -35.16
N TRP A 24 58.28 -18.82 -33.98
CA TRP A 24 58.47 -17.41 -33.64
C TRP A 24 59.89 -17.14 -33.11
N GLY A 25 60.47 -16.00 -33.50
CA GLY A 25 61.79 -15.58 -33.01
C GLY A 25 62.93 -16.49 -33.45
N LYS A 26 62.83 -17.11 -34.63
CA LYS A 26 63.91 -17.89 -35.25
C LYS A 26 64.65 -17.10 -36.34
N GLY A 27 65.89 -17.46 -36.63
CA GLY A 27 66.68 -16.91 -37.73
C GLY A 27 67.52 -15.65 -37.39
N PRO A 28 68.29 -15.10 -38.34
CA PRO A 28 69.41 -14.18 -38.06
C PRO A 28 69.05 -12.81 -37.46
N LYS A 29 67.76 -12.45 -37.41
CA LYS A 29 67.25 -11.19 -36.87
C LYS A 29 66.53 -11.34 -35.53
N ALA A 30 66.56 -12.54 -34.93
CA ALA A 30 65.89 -12.81 -33.67
C ALA A 30 66.59 -12.12 -32.47
N ALA A 31 65.79 -11.55 -31.58
CA ALA A 31 66.22 -11.08 -30.28
C ALA A 31 66.46 -12.27 -29.32
N HIS A 32 67.49 -12.16 -28.48
CA HIS A 32 67.92 -13.21 -27.53
C HIS A 32 66.79 -13.68 -26.59
N LYS A 33 65.91 -12.79 -26.16
CA LYS A 33 64.71 -13.16 -25.40
C LYS A 33 63.57 -13.43 -26.38
N LEU A 34 63.04 -14.64 -26.36
CA LEU A 34 61.95 -15.06 -27.25
C LEU A 34 60.79 -14.05 -27.29
N SER A 35 60.35 -13.57 -26.12
CA SER A 35 59.25 -12.59 -26.02
C SER A 35 59.58 -11.18 -26.51
N ASP A 36 60.86 -10.81 -26.68
CA ASP A 36 61.24 -9.56 -27.33
C ASP A 36 61.19 -9.64 -28.87
N ASN A 37 60.80 -10.79 -29.45
CA ASN A 37 60.57 -10.92 -30.90
C ASN A 37 59.18 -10.47 -31.35
N ILE A 38 58.21 -10.31 -30.46
CA ILE A 38 56.90 -9.73 -30.84
C ILE A 38 57.02 -8.20 -30.95
N ARG A 39 56.48 -7.62 -32.03
CA ARG A 39 56.21 -6.18 -32.15
C ARG A 39 54.75 -5.90 -32.47
N LYS A 40 54.25 -4.78 -31.95
CA LYS A 40 52.94 -4.21 -32.29
C LYS A 40 53.03 -3.48 -33.64
N ILE A 41 52.00 -3.61 -34.48
CA ILE A 41 51.89 -2.95 -35.78
C ILE A 41 50.73 -1.96 -35.79
N ASP A 42 49.56 -2.41 -35.34
CA ASP A 42 48.38 -1.58 -35.08
C ASP A 42 47.75 -2.00 -33.74
N GLU A 43 46.55 -1.52 -33.41
CA GLU A 43 45.89 -1.84 -32.14
C GLU A 43 45.59 -3.35 -31.96
N PHE A 44 45.32 -4.06 -33.06
CA PHE A 44 44.86 -5.45 -33.10
C PHE A 44 45.87 -6.42 -33.74
N THR A 45 46.84 -5.95 -34.54
CA THR A 45 47.82 -6.80 -35.22
C THR A 45 49.21 -6.74 -34.57
N LEU A 46 49.78 -7.91 -34.27
CA LEU A 46 51.17 -8.10 -33.84
C LEU A 46 51.92 -9.00 -34.84
N GLU A 47 53.23 -8.84 -34.95
CA GLU A 47 54.07 -9.68 -35.82
C GLU A 47 55.44 -10.00 -35.22
N ASP A 48 56.10 -10.98 -35.81
CA ASP A 48 57.47 -11.36 -35.49
C ASP A 48 58.50 -10.37 -36.11
N ARG A 49 59.49 -9.99 -35.30
CA ARG A 49 60.63 -9.15 -35.71
C ARG A 49 61.62 -9.89 -36.61
N SER A 50 61.74 -11.22 -36.50
CA SER A 50 62.68 -11.98 -37.35
C SER A 50 62.06 -12.43 -38.67
N ASN A 51 60.75 -12.73 -38.68
CA ASN A 51 59.99 -13.15 -39.86
C ASN A 51 58.63 -12.42 -39.96
N HIS A 52 58.57 -11.31 -40.68
CA HIS A 52 57.37 -10.47 -40.79
C HIS A 52 56.16 -11.13 -41.51
N ASN A 53 56.27 -12.38 -41.97
CA ASN A 53 55.12 -13.18 -42.41
C ASN A 53 54.35 -13.81 -41.23
N ASN A 54 55.01 -14.02 -40.08
CA ASN A 54 54.39 -14.52 -38.85
C ASN A 54 53.62 -13.36 -38.18
N LYS A 55 52.28 -13.41 -38.20
CA LYS A 55 51.41 -12.41 -37.57
C LYS A 55 50.28 -13.06 -36.78
N ILE A 56 49.83 -12.38 -35.73
CA ILE A 56 48.58 -12.67 -35.03
C ILE A 56 47.70 -11.43 -35.01
N LYS A 57 46.37 -11.62 -35.04
CA LYS A 57 45.40 -10.53 -34.99
C LYS A 57 44.32 -10.81 -33.95
N MET A 58 44.15 -9.90 -32.99
CA MET A 58 43.09 -9.97 -31.99
C MET A 58 41.71 -9.70 -32.60
N ASN A 59 40.68 -10.40 -32.14
CA ASN A 59 39.29 -10.10 -32.51
C ASN A 59 38.87 -8.71 -31.91
N PRO A 60 38.26 -7.81 -32.70
CA PRO A 60 37.85 -6.47 -32.24
C PRO A 60 36.88 -6.43 -31.05
N ASP A 61 36.12 -7.49 -30.76
CA ASP A 61 35.21 -7.55 -29.62
C ASP A 61 35.94 -7.84 -28.29
N ILE A 62 37.17 -8.38 -28.29
CA ILE A 62 37.87 -8.78 -27.06
C ILE A 62 37.99 -7.63 -26.03
N PRO A 63 38.35 -6.38 -26.39
CA PRO A 63 38.40 -5.26 -25.44
C PRO A 63 37.04 -4.95 -24.78
N ARG A 64 35.93 -5.22 -25.47
CA ARG A 64 34.55 -5.08 -24.96
C ARG A 64 34.17 -6.25 -24.06
N ILE A 65 34.50 -7.48 -24.47
CA ILE A 65 34.25 -8.71 -23.71
C ILE A 65 35.01 -8.68 -22.37
N VAL A 66 36.29 -8.32 -22.37
CA VAL A 66 37.09 -8.18 -21.15
C VAL A 66 36.50 -7.12 -20.22
N ALA A 67 36.01 -5.99 -20.75
CA ALA A 67 35.34 -4.98 -19.94
C ALA A 67 34.03 -5.50 -19.32
N ASP A 68 33.24 -6.30 -20.04
CA ASP A 68 31.98 -6.88 -19.55
C ASP A 68 32.19 -7.93 -18.45
N ILE A 69 33.15 -8.85 -18.64
CA ILE A 69 33.57 -9.83 -17.62
C ILE A 69 33.88 -9.12 -16.29
N LEU A 70 34.64 -8.03 -16.36
CA LEU A 70 35.08 -7.27 -15.18
C LEU A 70 33.98 -6.37 -14.62
N ASN A 71 33.08 -5.81 -15.45
CA ASN A 71 31.91 -5.03 -15.01
C ASN A 71 30.97 -5.89 -14.15
N ASN A 72 30.72 -7.12 -14.57
CA ASN A 72 29.89 -8.09 -13.85
C ASN A 72 30.62 -8.76 -12.65
N GLY A 73 31.83 -8.30 -12.32
CA GLY A 73 32.58 -8.76 -11.14
C GLY A 73 33.25 -10.13 -11.28
N ALA A 74 33.25 -10.73 -12.46
CA ALA A 74 33.89 -12.01 -12.71
C ALA A 74 35.42 -11.89 -12.79
N SER A 75 36.12 -12.97 -12.47
CA SER A 75 37.57 -13.07 -12.67
C SER A 75 37.87 -13.48 -14.11
N LEU A 76 38.62 -12.67 -14.85
CA LEU A 76 39.19 -13.08 -16.13
C LEU A 76 40.32 -14.09 -15.91
N ALA A 77 40.34 -15.17 -16.69
CA ALA A 77 41.42 -16.13 -16.75
C ALA A 77 41.89 -16.36 -18.20
N ILE A 78 43.15 -16.76 -18.37
CA ILE A 78 43.70 -17.28 -19.62
C ILE A 78 44.03 -18.74 -19.39
N VAL A 79 43.57 -19.63 -20.27
CA VAL A 79 43.69 -21.09 -20.13
C VAL A 79 44.00 -21.68 -21.50
N SER A 80 45.29 -21.80 -21.84
CA SER A 80 45.69 -22.09 -23.23
C SER A 80 46.83 -23.07 -23.41
N ARG A 81 46.75 -23.87 -24.48
CA ARG A 81 47.73 -24.91 -24.83
C ARG A 81 48.89 -24.41 -25.68
N ASN A 82 49.20 -23.12 -25.63
CA ASN A 82 50.27 -22.53 -26.44
C ASN A 82 51.66 -22.97 -25.94
N THR A 83 52.60 -23.24 -26.86
CA THR A 83 53.93 -23.78 -26.49
C THR A 83 54.81 -22.75 -25.76
N SER A 84 54.47 -21.46 -25.86
CA SER A 84 55.22 -20.37 -25.22
C SER A 84 54.35 -19.39 -24.44
N LYS A 85 54.30 -19.58 -23.12
CA LYS A 85 53.73 -18.59 -22.19
C LYS A 85 54.37 -17.21 -22.34
N ALA A 86 55.69 -17.16 -22.58
CA ALA A 86 56.42 -15.90 -22.72
C ALA A 86 56.02 -15.08 -23.96
N LEU A 87 55.63 -15.73 -25.07
CA LEU A 87 55.05 -15.06 -26.23
C LEU A 87 53.61 -14.61 -25.95
N CYS A 88 52.79 -15.46 -25.34
CA CYS A 88 51.40 -15.15 -25.01
C CYS A 88 51.26 -13.98 -24.03
N ASP A 89 52.03 -13.99 -22.94
CA ASP A 89 52.10 -12.89 -21.96
C ASP A 89 52.49 -11.56 -22.63
N ARG A 90 53.33 -11.60 -23.68
CA ARG A 90 53.72 -10.39 -24.43
C ARG A 90 52.65 -9.95 -25.44
N ALA A 91 51.96 -10.88 -26.08
CA ALA A 91 50.82 -10.53 -26.96
C ALA A 91 49.72 -9.83 -26.15
N LEU A 92 49.32 -10.43 -25.02
CA LEU A 92 48.38 -9.87 -24.06
C LEU A 92 48.90 -8.62 -23.32
N TYR A 93 50.19 -8.30 -23.42
CA TYR A 93 50.75 -7.03 -22.97
C TYR A 93 50.53 -5.89 -24.00
N TYR A 94 50.62 -6.20 -25.30
CA TYR A 94 50.41 -5.21 -26.36
C TYR A 94 48.93 -4.96 -26.67
N PHE A 95 48.06 -5.95 -26.45
CA PHE A 95 46.62 -5.79 -26.55
C PHE A 95 46.05 -5.11 -25.29
N LEU A 96 45.12 -4.17 -25.47
CA LEU A 96 44.57 -3.34 -24.41
C LEU A 96 43.06 -3.56 -24.28
N ALA A 97 42.55 -3.50 -23.05
CA ALA A 97 41.12 -3.45 -22.75
C ALA A 97 40.84 -2.40 -21.66
N ARG A 98 39.59 -1.95 -21.55
CA ARG A 98 39.21 -0.93 -20.57
C ARG A 98 38.98 -1.56 -19.20
N GLU A 99 39.71 -1.09 -18.19
CA GLU A 99 39.44 -1.46 -16.80
C GLU A 99 38.20 -0.70 -16.28
N PRO A 100 37.16 -1.37 -15.75
CA PRO A 100 35.95 -0.69 -15.29
C PRO A 100 36.14 0.43 -14.26
N LYS A 101 37.07 0.24 -13.31
CA LYS A 101 37.20 1.12 -12.13
C LYS A 101 37.91 2.43 -12.43
N SER A 102 39.06 2.38 -13.11
CA SER A 102 39.80 3.57 -13.56
C SER A 102 39.29 4.15 -14.88
N LYS A 103 38.57 3.35 -15.69
CA LYS A 103 38.23 3.60 -17.10
C LYS A 103 39.44 3.73 -18.04
N GLU A 104 40.66 3.43 -17.56
CA GLU A 104 41.89 3.42 -18.34
C GLU A 104 41.94 2.22 -19.31
N MET A 105 42.65 2.38 -20.43
CA MET A 105 43.02 1.26 -21.30
C MET A 105 44.29 0.61 -20.75
N LYS A 106 44.17 -0.62 -20.24
CA LYS A 106 45.28 -1.39 -19.64
C LYS A 106 45.61 -2.61 -20.48
N PRO A 107 46.88 -3.06 -20.48
CA PRO A 107 47.26 -4.36 -21.03
C PRO A 107 46.34 -5.48 -20.52
N ILE A 108 45.79 -6.31 -21.41
CA ILE A 108 44.87 -7.40 -21.01
C ILE A 108 45.53 -8.30 -19.96
N ILE A 109 46.84 -8.56 -20.09
CA ILE A 109 47.63 -9.34 -19.13
C ILE A 109 47.62 -8.79 -17.68
N GLN A 110 47.34 -7.50 -17.47
CA GLN A 110 47.20 -6.89 -16.14
C GLN A 110 45.77 -7.03 -15.56
N LEU A 111 44.80 -7.39 -16.40
CA LEU A 111 43.40 -7.62 -16.03
C LEU A 111 43.08 -9.11 -15.81
N VAL A 112 43.95 -9.99 -16.29
CA VAL A 112 43.90 -11.45 -16.08
C VAL A 112 44.29 -11.78 -14.65
N ARG A 113 43.41 -12.49 -13.93
CA ARG A 113 43.62 -12.92 -12.55
C ARG A 113 44.31 -14.28 -12.42
N TYR A 114 44.10 -15.16 -13.40
CA TYR A 114 44.68 -16.50 -13.45
C TYR A 114 45.19 -16.77 -14.87
N ASN A 115 46.44 -17.19 -15.04
CA ASN A 115 47.13 -17.17 -16.34
C ASN A 115 47.89 -18.48 -16.59
N GLU A 116 47.16 -19.48 -17.07
CA GLU A 116 47.62 -20.83 -17.31
C GLU A 116 47.87 -21.05 -18.81
N VAL A 117 49.10 -20.82 -19.24
CA VAL A 117 49.56 -21.14 -20.61
C VAL A 117 50.68 -22.18 -20.53
N ALA A 118 50.40 -23.39 -21.01
CA ALA A 118 51.31 -24.52 -21.09
C ALA A 118 50.74 -25.57 -22.06
N ASP A 119 51.59 -26.27 -22.83
CA ASP A 119 51.14 -27.33 -23.75
C ASP A 119 50.85 -28.65 -23.00
N GLU A 120 49.78 -28.63 -22.20
CA GLU A 120 49.21 -29.78 -21.48
C GLU A 120 47.66 -29.74 -21.56
N PRO A 121 46.94 -30.76 -21.07
CA PRO A 121 45.47 -30.73 -21.05
C PRO A 121 44.94 -29.60 -20.14
N GLN A 122 44.08 -28.71 -20.66
CA GLN A 122 43.52 -27.58 -19.90
C GLN A 122 42.67 -28.02 -18.68
N SER A 123 42.26 -29.29 -18.59
CA SER A 123 41.66 -29.84 -17.36
C SER A 123 42.63 -29.80 -16.16
N ASN A 124 43.95 -29.80 -16.39
CA ASN A 124 44.95 -29.54 -15.35
C ASN A 124 45.04 -28.05 -14.99
N HIS A 125 44.88 -27.15 -15.96
CA HIS A 125 44.83 -25.70 -15.73
C HIS A 125 43.64 -25.37 -14.82
N PHE A 126 42.45 -25.91 -15.14
CA PHE A 126 41.25 -25.74 -14.32
C PHE A 126 41.39 -26.32 -12.90
N LYS A 127 42.05 -27.48 -12.72
CA LYS A 127 42.34 -28.01 -11.38
C LYS A 127 43.22 -27.07 -10.55
N ARG A 128 44.23 -26.43 -11.15
CA ARG A 128 45.07 -25.43 -10.47
C ARG A 128 44.30 -24.15 -10.16
N ILE A 129 43.53 -23.63 -11.12
CA ILE A 129 42.67 -22.45 -10.96
C ILE A 129 41.64 -22.68 -9.84
N HIS A 130 40.91 -23.79 -9.83
CA HIS A 130 40.02 -24.18 -8.74
C HIS A 130 40.77 -24.28 -7.41
N GLY A 131 41.97 -24.88 -7.43
CA GLY A 131 42.89 -24.93 -6.29
C GLY A 131 43.19 -23.56 -5.67
N TRP A 132 43.29 -22.49 -6.47
CA TRP A 132 43.56 -21.12 -6.03
C TRP A 132 42.30 -20.29 -5.72
N CYS A 133 41.26 -20.36 -6.54
CA CYS A 133 40.07 -19.51 -6.41
C CYS A 133 39.01 -20.06 -5.44
N LYS A 134 38.97 -21.39 -5.24
CA LYS A 134 37.91 -22.12 -4.52
C LYS A 134 36.49 -21.88 -5.05
N TYR A 135 36.35 -21.38 -6.27
CA TYR A 135 35.06 -21.36 -6.97
C TYR A 135 34.70 -22.78 -7.42
N ASP A 136 33.41 -23.10 -7.43
CA ASP A 136 32.95 -24.37 -7.99
C ASP A 136 33.22 -24.40 -9.51
N TYR A 137 33.42 -25.58 -10.09
CA TYR A 137 33.61 -25.69 -11.54
C TYR A 137 32.36 -25.24 -12.31
N THR A 138 31.17 -25.43 -11.75
CA THR A 138 29.90 -24.92 -12.30
C THR A 138 29.77 -23.39 -12.20
N ASP A 139 30.64 -22.68 -11.47
CA ASP A 139 30.76 -21.23 -11.51
C ASP A 139 31.71 -20.70 -12.62
N MET A 140 32.28 -21.60 -13.43
CA MET A 140 33.29 -21.27 -14.44
C MET A 140 32.82 -21.51 -15.89
N VAL A 141 33.26 -20.64 -16.79
CA VAL A 141 33.09 -20.76 -18.24
C VAL A 141 34.46 -20.80 -18.91
N LEU A 142 34.60 -21.63 -19.95
CA LEU A 142 35.70 -21.57 -20.91
C LEU A 142 35.16 -21.15 -22.29
N PHE A 143 35.84 -20.22 -22.94
CA PHE A 143 35.77 -19.98 -24.38
C PHE A 143 37.07 -20.46 -25.03
N ASP A 144 36.95 -21.33 -26.02
CA ASP A 144 38.03 -22.06 -26.70
C ASP A 144 37.57 -22.31 -28.15
N ASP A 145 38.46 -22.43 -29.15
CA ASP A 145 38.06 -22.78 -30.51
C ASP A 145 38.11 -24.30 -30.78
N GLU A 146 38.77 -25.05 -29.90
CA GLU A 146 38.63 -26.50 -29.78
C GLU A 146 37.50 -26.89 -28.80
N THR A 147 37.33 -28.20 -28.59
CA THR A 147 36.50 -28.76 -27.52
C THR A 147 37.41 -29.58 -26.59
N PRO A 148 38.07 -28.96 -25.60
CA PRO A 148 39.11 -29.61 -24.80
C PRO A 148 38.58 -30.76 -23.92
N LYS A 149 39.18 -31.94 -24.10
CA LYS A 149 38.82 -33.18 -23.40
C LYS A 149 39.08 -33.05 -21.89
N GLY A 150 38.13 -33.50 -21.07
CA GLY A 150 38.26 -33.49 -19.62
C GLY A 150 38.00 -32.14 -18.93
N VAL A 151 37.66 -31.07 -19.66
CA VAL A 151 37.27 -29.78 -19.05
C VAL A 151 35.79 -29.81 -18.65
N SER A 152 34.91 -30.19 -19.57
CA SER A 152 33.47 -30.38 -19.30
C SER A 152 33.21 -31.39 -18.18
N ASP A 153 34.06 -32.43 -18.09
CA ASP A 153 33.95 -33.51 -17.10
C ASP A 153 34.22 -33.04 -15.66
N LEU A 154 34.79 -31.84 -15.48
CA LEU A 154 34.94 -31.18 -14.17
C LEU A 154 33.66 -30.41 -13.77
N GLY A 155 32.72 -30.17 -14.69
CA GLY A 155 31.55 -29.30 -14.51
C GLY A 155 31.70 -27.88 -15.08
N VAL A 156 32.83 -27.57 -15.71
CA VAL A 156 33.07 -26.27 -16.39
C VAL A 156 32.26 -26.20 -17.68
N VAL A 157 31.59 -25.08 -17.94
CA VAL A 157 30.85 -24.90 -19.21
C VAL A 157 31.81 -24.42 -20.30
N VAL A 158 32.11 -25.32 -21.25
CA VAL A 158 32.91 -25.02 -22.46
C VAL A 158 32.00 -24.51 -23.57
N ASN A 159 32.39 -23.41 -24.20
CA ASN A 159 31.75 -22.80 -25.36
C ASN A 159 32.75 -22.71 -26.52
N ASN A 160 32.37 -23.24 -27.68
CA ASN A 160 33.24 -23.28 -28.86
C ASN A 160 33.22 -21.95 -29.65
N CYS A 161 34.40 -21.50 -30.06
CA CYS A 161 34.64 -20.32 -30.88
C CYS A 161 35.02 -20.73 -32.31
N ALA A 162 34.64 -19.97 -33.33
CA ALA A 162 35.09 -20.26 -34.69
C ALA A 162 36.51 -19.73 -34.91
N THR A 163 37.49 -20.62 -35.11
CA THR A 163 38.93 -20.32 -35.34
C THR A 163 39.19 -19.18 -36.33
N ASN A 164 38.36 -19.07 -37.37
CA ASN A 164 38.48 -18.07 -38.43
C ASN A 164 38.02 -16.66 -38.02
N THR A 165 37.21 -16.53 -36.96
CA THR A 165 36.72 -15.23 -36.46
C THR A 165 37.28 -14.85 -35.10
N GLY A 166 37.66 -15.83 -34.27
CA GLY A 166 37.84 -15.59 -32.82
C GLY A 166 36.51 -15.44 -32.09
N LEU A 167 36.60 -15.21 -30.78
CA LEU A 167 35.46 -14.97 -29.90
C LEU A 167 34.83 -13.59 -30.18
N THR A 168 33.65 -13.61 -30.81
CA THR A 168 32.82 -12.42 -31.03
C THR A 168 31.89 -12.16 -29.85
N TRP A 169 31.32 -10.95 -29.78
CA TRP A 169 30.33 -10.58 -28.76
C TRP A 169 29.09 -11.47 -28.75
N ASP A 170 28.66 -11.96 -29.92
CA ASP A 170 27.52 -12.88 -30.08
C ASP A 170 27.81 -14.27 -29.49
N VAL A 171 28.94 -14.87 -29.84
CA VAL A 171 29.40 -16.16 -29.27
C VAL A 171 29.61 -16.03 -27.76
N TYR A 172 30.21 -14.92 -27.31
CA TYR A 172 30.37 -14.61 -25.90
C TYR A 172 29.03 -14.55 -25.15
N SER A 173 28.09 -13.73 -25.64
CA SER A 173 26.78 -13.54 -25.01
C SER A 173 25.99 -14.85 -24.93
N LYS A 174 26.01 -15.64 -26.01
CA LYS A 174 25.38 -16.97 -26.06
C LYS A 174 26.05 -17.96 -25.11
N GLY A 175 27.38 -17.93 -24.97
CA GLY A 175 28.08 -18.81 -24.05
C GLY A 175 27.86 -18.51 -22.57
N ILE A 176 27.65 -17.23 -22.21
CA ILE A 176 27.23 -16.82 -20.87
C ILE A 176 25.78 -17.25 -20.59
N ALA A 177 24.88 -17.15 -21.59
CA ALA A 177 23.51 -17.65 -21.48
C ALA A 177 23.47 -19.19 -21.31
N HIS A 178 24.20 -19.93 -22.14
CA HIS A 178 24.32 -21.39 -22.07
C HIS A 178 24.88 -21.88 -20.72
N TRP A 179 25.80 -21.12 -20.12
CA TRP A 179 26.27 -21.38 -18.77
C TRP A 179 25.16 -21.19 -17.72
N ALA A 180 24.36 -20.12 -17.82
CA ALA A 180 23.25 -19.87 -16.90
C ALA A 180 22.16 -20.95 -17.02
N GLU A 181 21.85 -21.40 -18.24
CA GLU A 181 20.96 -22.54 -18.51
C GLU A 181 21.46 -23.84 -17.84
N LYS A 182 22.73 -24.21 -18.08
CA LYS A 182 23.32 -25.41 -17.48
C LYS A 182 23.36 -25.35 -15.96
N LYS A 183 23.76 -24.21 -15.39
CA LYS A 183 23.82 -24.02 -13.93
C LYS A 183 22.43 -24.09 -13.26
N ASN A 184 21.37 -23.76 -13.99
CA ASN A 184 19.99 -23.91 -13.53
C ASN A 184 19.41 -25.33 -13.73
N GLY A 185 20.24 -26.33 -14.07
CA GLY A 185 19.84 -27.75 -14.15
C GLY A 185 19.43 -28.23 -15.54
N GLY A 186 20.03 -27.68 -16.60
CA GLY A 186 19.69 -27.97 -18.00
C GLY A 186 19.85 -29.43 -18.45
N GLY A 187 18.79 -30.23 -18.28
CA GLY A 187 18.48 -31.34 -19.17
C GLY A 187 17.89 -30.84 -20.51
N SER A 188 17.94 -31.66 -21.56
CA SER A 188 17.33 -31.34 -22.85
C SER A 188 15.83 -31.02 -22.73
N PRO A 189 15.26 -30.11 -23.54
CA PRO A 189 13.96 -29.49 -23.28
C PRO A 189 12.76 -30.43 -23.44
N GLY A 190 12.44 -31.16 -22.37
CA GLY A 190 11.05 -31.35 -21.95
C GLY A 190 10.64 -30.13 -21.10
N SER A 191 9.45 -29.58 -21.33
CA SER A 191 9.02 -28.31 -20.73
C SER A 191 8.66 -28.44 -19.25
N ALA A 192 9.65 -28.28 -18.36
CA ALA A 192 9.43 -27.94 -16.95
C ALA A 192 9.23 -26.42 -16.83
N GLY A 193 7.98 -25.97 -17.00
CA GLY A 193 7.63 -24.54 -16.92
C GLY A 193 7.87 -23.94 -15.53
N THR A 194 8.10 -22.63 -15.47
CA THR A 194 8.29 -21.92 -14.19
C THR A 194 7.01 -22.04 -13.36
N LYS A 195 7.10 -22.52 -12.11
CA LYS A 195 5.94 -22.68 -11.23
C LYS A 195 5.83 -21.55 -10.21
N LEU A 196 4.62 -21.01 -10.04
CA LEU A 196 4.29 -20.01 -9.03
C LEU A 196 3.11 -20.50 -8.20
N SER A 197 3.27 -20.57 -6.87
CA SER A 197 2.21 -20.93 -5.95
C SER A 197 1.60 -19.70 -5.29
N ILE A 198 0.26 -19.65 -5.22
CA ILE A 198 -0.51 -18.55 -4.62
C ILE A 198 -1.54 -19.14 -3.65
N ALA A 199 -1.68 -18.55 -2.47
CA ALA A 199 -2.83 -18.71 -1.60
C ALA A 199 -3.72 -17.47 -1.74
N HIS A 200 -5.00 -17.66 -2.05
CA HIS A 200 -5.95 -16.57 -2.32
C HIS A 200 -7.22 -16.66 -1.46
N PHE A 201 -7.58 -15.55 -0.82
CA PHE A 201 -8.84 -15.35 -0.07
C PHE A 201 -9.35 -13.90 -0.20
N ASN A 202 -10.60 -13.66 0.19
CA ASN A 202 -11.36 -12.43 -0.05
C ASN A 202 -12.59 -12.38 0.86
N ASP A 203 -13.14 -11.18 1.13
CA ASP A 203 -14.43 -10.96 1.79
C ASP A 203 -14.52 -11.62 3.18
N VAL A 204 -13.62 -11.26 4.10
CA VAL A 204 -13.45 -11.96 5.40
C VAL A 204 -13.69 -11.05 6.61
N TYR A 205 -14.78 -11.30 7.33
CA TYR A 205 -15.31 -10.36 8.32
C TYR A 205 -15.42 -10.94 9.74
N GLN A 206 -15.91 -12.16 9.85
CA GLN A 206 -16.24 -12.82 11.12
C GLN A 206 -15.05 -13.63 11.65
N VAL A 207 -14.36 -13.11 12.67
CA VAL A 207 -13.17 -13.78 13.23
C VAL A 207 -13.48 -14.86 14.28
N GLY A 208 -14.63 -14.75 14.96
CA GLY A 208 -15.07 -15.67 16.02
C GLY A 208 -15.69 -16.99 15.55
N ASP A 209 -16.41 -17.66 16.46
CA ASP A 209 -17.10 -18.93 16.20
C ASP A 209 -18.28 -18.76 15.21
N GLN A 210 -18.09 -19.22 13.98
CA GLN A 210 -19.12 -19.30 12.94
C GLN A 210 -19.76 -20.70 12.87
N LYS A 211 -21.06 -20.76 12.57
CA LYS A 211 -21.80 -22.02 12.32
C LYS A 211 -22.09 -22.18 10.84
N VAL A 212 -21.27 -22.97 10.16
CA VAL A 212 -21.35 -23.22 8.72
C VAL A 212 -21.98 -24.58 8.42
N LYS A 213 -22.55 -24.76 7.23
CA LYS A 213 -23.20 -26.01 6.81
C LYS A 213 -22.46 -26.66 5.64
N ILE A 214 -21.54 -27.56 5.94
CA ILE A 214 -20.63 -28.18 4.95
C ILE A 214 -21.04 -29.63 4.72
N ALA A 215 -21.22 -30.02 3.45
CA ALA A 215 -21.67 -31.37 3.06
C ALA A 215 -22.95 -31.85 3.81
N GLY A 216 -23.84 -30.91 4.18
CA GLY A 216 -25.07 -31.18 4.92
C GLY A 216 -24.92 -31.21 6.46
N LYS A 217 -23.70 -31.40 6.99
CA LYS A 217 -23.40 -31.31 8.43
C LYS A 217 -23.28 -29.84 8.85
N GLN A 218 -23.70 -29.49 10.06
CA GLN A 218 -23.32 -28.23 10.69
C GLN A 218 -21.95 -28.38 11.37
N GLU A 219 -21.03 -27.45 11.14
CA GLU A 219 -19.67 -27.39 11.71
C GLU A 219 -19.43 -26.02 12.37
N THR A 220 -18.55 -25.97 13.38
CA THR A 220 -18.15 -24.71 14.03
C THR A 220 -16.70 -24.33 13.69
N ILE A 221 -16.50 -23.20 13.02
CA ILE A 221 -15.19 -22.74 12.51
C ILE A 221 -14.84 -21.34 12.98
N ASP A 222 -13.57 -20.95 12.84
CA ASP A 222 -13.05 -19.63 13.20
C ASP A 222 -11.76 -19.33 12.40
N VAL A 223 -11.26 -18.10 12.46
CA VAL A 223 -10.04 -17.69 11.71
C VAL A 223 -8.76 -18.40 12.18
N THR A 224 -8.71 -18.92 13.42
CA THR A 224 -7.56 -19.68 13.93
C THR A 224 -7.47 -21.06 13.27
N LYS A 225 -8.61 -21.65 12.87
CA LYS A 225 -8.64 -22.89 12.07
C LYS A 225 -8.23 -22.62 10.62
N PHE A 226 -8.72 -21.53 10.01
CA PHE A 226 -8.28 -21.08 8.68
C PHE A 226 -6.76 -20.80 8.61
N ALA A 227 -6.21 -20.16 9.63
CA ALA A 227 -4.78 -19.87 9.74
C ALA A 227 -3.91 -21.16 9.75
N THR A 228 -4.43 -22.29 10.22
CA THR A 228 -3.76 -23.60 10.09
C THR A 228 -3.76 -24.07 8.63
N SER A 229 -4.89 -24.01 7.92
CA SER A 229 -4.96 -24.35 6.49
C SER A 229 -3.99 -23.51 5.64
N LEU A 230 -3.85 -22.21 5.93
CA LEU A 230 -2.89 -21.33 5.26
C LEU A 230 -1.43 -21.70 5.60
N VAL A 231 -1.13 -22.08 6.84
CA VAL A 231 0.18 -22.61 7.23
C VAL A 231 0.47 -23.93 6.50
N ASP A 232 -0.48 -24.85 6.40
CA ASP A 232 -0.31 -26.14 5.73
C ASP A 232 -0.08 -26.00 4.22
N ILE A 233 -0.69 -25.01 3.56
CA ILE A 233 -0.42 -24.66 2.15
C ILE A 233 0.97 -24.05 2.02
N THR A 234 1.25 -22.98 2.77
CA THR A 234 2.52 -22.23 2.67
C THR A 234 3.72 -23.07 3.10
N ALA A 235 3.54 -24.07 3.97
CA ALA A 235 4.56 -25.05 4.37
C ALA A 235 5.15 -25.82 3.19
N LYS A 236 4.35 -26.09 2.13
CA LYS A 236 4.78 -26.81 0.91
C LYS A 236 5.70 -26.01 0.00
N TRP A 237 5.63 -24.68 0.06
CA TRP A 237 6.35 -23.80 -0.88
C TRP A 237 7.87 -23.82 -0.66
N ASP A 238 8.64 -23.58 -1.71
CA ASP A 238 10.10 -23.47 -1.62
C ASP A 238 10.55 -22.30 -0.73
N LYS A 239 11.79 -22.38 -0.25
CA LYS A 239 12.41 -21.37 0.62
C LYS A 239 13.32 -20.44 -0.19
N ARG A 240 13.04 -19.14 -0.10
CA ARG A 240 13.90 -18.07 -0.62
C ARG A 240 15.18 -17.93 0.22
N GLN A 241 16.17 -17.25 -0.36
CA GLN A 241 17.47 -17.00 0.28
C GLN A 241 17.38 -16.11 1.53
N ASP A 242 16.29 -15.34 1.69
CA ASP A 242 15.97 -14.56 2.90
C ASP A 242 15.28 -15.40 4.00
N GLY A 243 15.10 -16.71 3.78
CA GLY A 243 14.42 -17.64 4.69
C GLY A 243 12.89 -17.62 4.60
N LYS A 244 12.29 -16.71 3.82
CA LYS A 244 10.83 -16.68 3.57
C LYS A 244 10.42 -17.73 2.54
N LYS A 245 9.12 -17.82 2.24
CA LYS A 245 8.59 -18.71 1.18
C LYS A 245 8.54 -18.03 -0.19
N ASP A 246 8.63 -18.83 -1.26
CA ASP A 246 8.63 -18.38 -2.66
C ASP A 246 7.25 -18.20 -3.30
N GLY A 247 6.18 -18.65 -2.65
CA GLY A 247 4.80 -18.36 -3.07
C GLY A 247 4.31 -16.97 -2.61
N LEU A 248 3.02 -16.74 -2.82
CA LEU A 248 2.33 -15.48 -2.56
C LEU A 248 1.05 -15.69 -1.75
N ILE A 249 0.78 -14.83 -0.77
CA ILE A 249 -0.52 -14.74 -0.08
C ILE A 249 -1.21 -13.46 -0.56
N VAL A 250 -2.32 -13.60 -1.30
CA VAL A 250 -3.04 -12.47 -1.94
C VAL A 250 -4.44 -12.34 -1.38
N PHE A 251 -4.85 -11.11 -1.08
CA PHE A 251 -6.16 -10.80 -0.50
C PHE A 251 -6.98 -9.83 -1.37
N SER A 252 -8.20 -10.21 -1.79
CA SER A 252 -8.98 -9.42 -2.76
C SER A 252 -10.07 -8.53 -2.15
N GLY A 253 -9.76 -7.92 -1.00
CA GLY A 253 -10.55 -6.86 -0.37
C GLY A 253 -11.70 -7.35 0.49
N ASP A 254 -12.34 -6.38 1.13
CA ASP A 254 -13.41 -6.48 2.11
C ASP A 254 -12.97 -7.24 3.38
N LEU A 255 -12.36 -6.47 4.28
CA LEU A 255 -11.75 -6.91 5.53
C LEU A 255 -12.38 -6.23 6.75
N PHE A 256 -12.60 -4.92 6.71
CA PHE A 256 -12.79 -4.16 7.95
C PHE A 256 -14.23 -4.18 8.52
N SER A 257 -15.23 -4.55 7.72
CA SER A 257 -16.68 -4.55 7.99
C SER A 257 -17.36 -5.47 6.96
N PRO A 258 -18.55 -6.05 7.17
CA PRO A 258 -19.39 -6.01 8.36
C PRO A 258 -19.30 -7.28 9.23
N SER A 259 -19.15 -7.09 10.53
CA SER A 259 -19.10 -8.14 11.55
C SER A 259 -19.48 -7.60 12.92
N THR A 260 -19.78 -8.48 13.88
CA THR A 260 -20.13 -8.07 15.25
C THR A 260 -18.96 -7.36 15.96
N GLU A 261 -17.73 -7.75 15.64
CA GLU A 261 -16.48 -7.18 16.13
C GLU A 261 -16.11 -5.85 15.45
N SER A 262 -16.27 -5.74 14.12
CA SER A 262 -16.10 -4.45 13.42
C SER A 262 -17.14 -3.42 13.87
N SER A 263 -18.34 -3.90 14.20
CA SER A 263 -19.43 -3.15 14.82
C SER A 263 -18.96 -2.29 16.00
N VAL A 264 -18.13 -2.88 16.88
CA VAL A 264 -17.61 -2.25 18.10
C VAL A 264 -16.29 -1.52 17.84
N THR A 265 -15.36 -2.19 17.16
CA THR A 265 -13.96 -1.74 17.02
C THR A 265 -13.73 -0.77 15.87
N ARG A 266 -14.70 -0.60 14.96
CA ARG A 266 -14.57 0.10 13.67
C ARG A 266 -13.37 -0.43 12.87
N GLY A 267 -13.33 -1.75 12.71
CA GLY A 267 -12.31 -2.51 11.97
C GLY A 267 -11.00 -2.77 12.71
N LYS A 268 -10.74 -2.16 13.88
CA LYS A 268 -9.41 -2.21 14.55
C LYS A 268 -8.94 -3.60 15.00
N HIS A 269 -9.84 -4.58 15.14
CA HIS A 269 -9.47 -5.97 15.43
C HIS A 269 -8.84 -6.71 14.25
N MET A 270 -9.01 -6.23 13.01
CA MET A 270 -8.55 -6.93 11.81
C MET A 270 -7.08 -6.74 11.45
N PRO A 271 -6.44 -5.55 11.59
CA PRO A 271 -5.01 -5.39 11.31
C PRO A 271 -4.11 -6.41 12.03
N PRO A 272 -4.27 -6.71 13.34
CA PRO A 272 -3.53 -7.78 14.00
C PRO A 272 -3.72 -9.16 13.34
N VAL A 273 -4.95 -9.50 12.95
CA VAL A 273 -5.33 -10.78 12.34
C VAL A 273 -4.74 -10.94 10.95
N ILE A 274 -4.95 -9.96 10.06
CA ILE A 274 -4.49 -10.04 8.67
C ILE A 274 -2.95 -10.00 8.58
N ASN A 275 -2.29 -9.25 9.48
CA ASN A 275 -0.83 -9.26 9.61
C ASN A 275 -0.33 -10.63 10.10
N GLY A 276 -1.06 -11.28 11.01
CA GLY A 276 -0.79 -12.64 11.48
C GLY A 276 -0.97 -13.73 10.40
N LEU A 277 -1.75 -13.45 9.35
CA LEU A 277 -1.89 -14.32 8.16
C LEU A 277 -0.77 -14.08 7.12
N GLY A 278 -0.02 -12.98 7.21
CA GLY A 278 1.20 -12.76 6.42
C GLY A 278 0.97 -12.42 4.94
N VAL A 279 -0.13 -11.72 4.62
CA VAL A 279 -0.47 -11.26 3.26
C VAL A 279 0.69 -10.50 2.59
N ASP A 280 0.97 -10.80 1.32
CA ASP A 280 1.99 -10.12 0.50
C ASP A 280 1.45 -8.85 -0.19
N VAL A 281 0.17 -8.84 -0.58
CA VAL A 281 -0.51 -7.74 -1.30
C VAL A 281 -2.03 -7.92 -1.24
N GLY A 282 -2.80 -6.84 -1.25
CA GLY A 282 -4.25 -6.91 -1.43
C GLY A 282 -4.88 -5.71 -2.14
N CYS A 283 -6.15 -5.83 -2.52
CA CYS A 283 -6.98 -4.73 -3.06
C CYS A 283 -7.96 -4.23 -2.00
N ALA A 284 -8.44 -2.99 -2.10
CA ALA A 284 -9.56 -2.51 -1.29
C ALA A 284 -10.91 -2.87 -1.94
N GLY A 285 -11.87 -3.32 -1.14
CA GLY A 285 -13.28 -3.46 -1.54
C GLY A 285 -14.16 -2.29 -1.10
N ASN A 286 -15.49 -2.49 -1.09
CA ASN A 286 -16.46 -1.48 -0.66
C ASN A 286 -16.46 -1.28 0.86
N HIS A 287 -16.44 -2.35 1.65
CA HIS A 287 -16.59 -2.26 3.11
C HIS A 287 -15.34 -1.73 3.82
N GLU A 288 -14.19 -1.66 3.14
CA GLU A 288 -13.06 -0.81 3.57
C GLU A 288 -13.49 0.63 3.88
N PHE A 289 -14.50 1.16 3.17
CA PHE A 289 -14.95 2.55 3.28
C PHE A 289 -16.09 2.77 4.29
N ASP A 290 -16.67 1.71 4.89
CA ASP A 290 -17.85 1.78 5.78
C ASP A 290 -17.69 2.78 6.94
N PHE A 291 -16.48 2.88 7.50
CA PHE A 291 -16.18 3.78 8.64
C PHE A 291 -15.62 5.15 8.23
N GLY A 292 -15.57 5.44 6.93
CA GLY A 292 -15.05 6.65 6.31
C GLY A 292 -13.54 6.63 6.08
N VAL A 293 -13.10 7.34 5.03
CA VAL A 293 -11.68 7.40 4.60
C VAL A 293 -10.69 7.72 5.75
N PRO A 294 -10.95 8.65 6.70
CA PRO A 294 -10.02 8.91 7.81
C PRO A 294 -9.82 7.73 8.76
N GLN A 295 -10.78 6.80 8.86
CA GLN A 295 -10.61 5.55 9.63
C GLN A 295 -9.90 4.49 8.79
N LEU A 296 -10.25 4.36 7.50
CA LEU A 296 -9.56 3.47 6.56
C LEU A 296 -8.05 3.77 6.49
N GLN A 297 -7.67 5.04 6.39
CA GLN A 297 -6.27 5.49 6.40
C GLN A 297 -5.51 5.18 7.70
N LYS A 298 -6.21 5.01 8.83
CA LYS A 298 -5.61 4.59 10.11
C LYS A 298 -5.43 3.07 10.09
N LEU A 299 -6.48 2.32 9.76
CA LEU A 299 -6.46 0.87 9.67
C LEU A 299 -5.41 0.34 8.67
N ILE A 300 -5.26 0.97 7.50
CA ILE A 300 -4.22 0.60 6.52
C ILE A 300 -2.81 0.78 7.08
N LYS A 301 -2.55 1.87 7.84
CA LYS A 301 -1.24 2.11 8.49
C LYS A 301 -0.93 1.07 9.57
N ASP A 302 -1.95 0.44 10.14
CA ASP A 302 -1.82 -0.67 11.09
C ASP A 302 -1.63 -2.04 10.39
N THR A 303 -1.80 -2.13 9.06
CA THR A 303 -1.53 -3.35 8.28
C THR A 303 -0.10 -3.40 7.72
N SER A 304 0.44 -4.62 7.53
CA SER A 304 1.83 -4.87 7.15
C SER A 304 2.06 -5.11 5.65
N PHE A 305 1.07 -4.83 4.79
CA PHE A 305 1.09 -5.15 3.36
C PHE A 305 0.54 -4.00 2.50
N PRO A 306 0.93 -3.91 1.21
CA PRO A 306 0.45 -2.88 0.30
C PRO A 306 -1.01 -3.13 -0.12
N TRP A 307 -1.86 -2.12 0.09
CA TRP A 307 -3.22 -2.07 -0.45
C TRP A 307 -3.24 -1.37 -1.81
N LEU A 308 -3.96 -1.96 -2.76
CA LEU A 308 -4.07 -1.49 -4.14
C LEU A 308 -5.45 -0.90 -4.42
N LEU A 309 -5.46 0.22 -5.16
CA LEU A 309 -6.69 0.85 -5.65
C LEU A 309 -6.39 1.65 -6.93
N SER A 310 -5.95 0.95 -7.97
CA SER A 310 -5.35 1.48 -9.20
C SER A 310 -6.26 2.39 -10.02
N ASN A 311 -7.57 2.11 -10.06
CA ASN A 311 -8.50 2.81 -10.93
C ASN A 311 -9.36 3.88 -10.24
N ILE A 312 -9.02 4.27 -9.01
CA ILE A 312 -9.56 5.46 -8.35
C ILE A 312 -8.50 6.56 -8.33
N VAL A 313 -8.86 7.81 -8.60
CA VAL A 313 -7.95 8.95 -8.49
C VAL A 313 -8.54 10.05 -7.62
N ASP A 314 -7.78 10.50 -6.64
CA ASP A 314 -8.01 11.75 -5.91
C ASP A 314 -7.60 12.93 -6.80
N GLU A 315 -8.59 13.63 -7.37
CA GLU A 315 -8.38 14.81 -8.23
C GLU A 315 -7.58 15.92 -7.53
N ASN A 316 -7.59 15.97 -6.20
CA ASN A 316 -6.81 16.93 -5.42
C ASN A 316 -5.30 16.67 -5.47
N THR A 317 -4.89 15.48 -5.95
CA THR A 317 -3.48 15.03 -5.99
C THR A 317 -3.04 14.51 -7.37
N GLY A 318 -4.00 14.14 -8.24
CA GLY A 318 -3.75 13.48 -9.52
C GLY A 318 -3.28 12.02 -9.40
N LYS A 319 -3.39 11.41 -8.21
CA LYS A 319 -2.92 10.05 -7.88
C LYS A 319 -4.02 9.22 -7.24
N VAL A 320 -3.76 7.92 -7.03
CA VAL A 320 -4.61 7.05 -6.21
C VAL A 320 -4.77 7.60 -4.77
N PRO A 321 -5.86 7.23 -4.05
CA PRO A 321 -6.09 7.66 -2.68
C PRO A 321 -4.87 7.48 -1.74
N GLU A 322 -4.64 8.49 -0.92
CA GLU A 322 -3.53 8.51 0.05
C GLU A 322 -3.60 7.31 1.02
N THR A 323 -2.47 6.63 1.22
CA THR A 323 -2.25 5.28 1.81
C THR A 323 -2.42 4.08 0.89
N MET A 324 -3.08 4.21 -0.28
CA MET A 324 -3.12 3.16 -1.31
C MET A 324 -1.91 3.23 -2.26
N GLN A 325 -1.67 2.15 -3.01
CA GLN A 325 -0.70 2.09 -4.11
C GLN A 325 -1.41 1.88 -5.46
N GLU A 326 -0.85 2.47 -6.52
CA GLU A 326 -1.38 2.33 -7.89
C GLU A 326 -1.04 0.96 -8.49
N TYR A 327 0.07 0.36 -8.08
CA TYR A 327 0.47 -1.00 -8.37
C TYR A 327 1.52 -1.44 -7.34
N HIS A 328 1.79 -2.74 -7.26
CA HIS A 328 2.90 -3.29 -6.48
C HIS A 328 3.71 -4.30 -7.31
N VAL A 329 4.99 -4.51 -6.98
CA VAL A 329 5.88 -5.43 -7.73
C VAL A 329 6.66 -6.31 -6.78
N LEU A 330 6.60 -7.63 -7.00
CA LEU A 330 7.30 -8.64 -6.19
C LEU A 330 8.12 -9.59 -7.04
N ASP A 331 9.32 -9.92 -6.57
CA ASP A 331 10.14 -11.00 -7.10
C ASP A 331 9.85 -12.30 -6.32
N ARG A 332 9.42 -13.37 -7.01
CA ARG A 332 9.01 -14.68 -6.45
C ARG A 332 9.28 -15.78 -7.46
N ALA A 333 9.66 -16.98 -7.02
CA ALA A 333 9.93 -18.15 -7.87
C ALA A 333 10.87 -17.88 -9.08
N GLY A 334 11.79 -16.92 -8.95
CA GLY A 334 12.71 -16.51 -10.01
C GLY A 334 12.11 -15.61 -11.11
N ILE A 335 10.89 -15.11 -10.94
CA ILE A 335 10.20 -14.19 -11.87
C ILE A 335 9.77 -12.90 -11.17
N ARG A 336 9.50 -11.86 -11.97
CA ARG A 336 8.96 -10.59 -11.48
C ARG A 336 7.48 -10.44 -11.79
N ILE A 337 6.69 -10.10 -10.78
CA ILE A 337 5.23 -10.08 -10.85
C ILE A 337 4.73 -8.69 -10.47
N GLY A 338 3.95 -8.07 -11.36
CA GLY A 338 3.22 -6.84 -11.08
C GLY A 338 1.80 -7.13 -10.61
N PHE A 339 1.27 -6.30 -9.72
CA PHE A 339 -0.10 -6.38 -9.20
C PHE A 339 -0.82 -5.04 -9.39
N VAL A 340 -2.06 -5.08 -9.84
CA VAL A 340 -2.98 -3.92 -9.95
C VAL A 340 -4.28 -4.21 -9.22
N GLY A 341 -4.82 -3.22 -8.51
CA GLY A 341 -6.09 -3.33 -7.77
C GLY A 341 -7.22 -2.67 -8.56
N LEU A 342 -8.20 -3.43 -9.03
CA LEU A 342 -9.27 -2.93 -9.91
C LEU A 342 -10.65 -3.16 -9.30
N VAL A 343 -11.44 -2.09 -9.23
CA VAL A 343 -12.76 -2.09 -8.59
C VAL A 343 -13.84 -1.59 -9.55
N GLU A 344 -15.03 -2.19 -9.52
CA GLU A 344 -16.13 -1.81 -10.41
C GLU A 344 -16.76 -0.46 -10.02
N LYS A 345 -17.57 0.11 -10.91
CA LYS A 345 -18.19 1.42 -10.69
C LYS A 345 -19.42 1.31 -9.78
N GLU A 346 -20.05 0.14 -9.83
CA GLU A 346 -21.39 -0.12 -9.33
C GLU A 346 -21.46 -0.08 -7.79
N TRP A 347 -20.46 -0.64 -7.07
CA TRP A 347 -20.41 -0.52 -5.61
C TRP A 347 -19.96 0.87 -5.13
N ILE A 348 -19.25 1.64 -5.94
CA ILE A 348 -18.88 3.03 -5.56
C ILE A 348 -20.12 3.91 -5.38
N ALA A 349 -21.22 3.57 -6.06
CA ALA A 349 -22.51 4.23 -5.87
C ALA A 349 -23.24 3.80 -4.58
N THR A 350 -22.93 2.63 -4.00
CA THR A 350 -23.52 2.15 -2.74
C THR A 350 -22.73 2.60 -1.50
N VAL A 351 -21.42 2.87 -1.64
CA VAL A 351 -20.58 3.42 -0.57
C VAL A 351 -21.03 4.84 -0.18
N THR A 352 -21.71 4.92 0.96
CA THR A 352 -22.11 6.17 1.61
C THR A 352 -20.90 6.94 2.12
N GLY A 353 -20.87 8.26 1.94
CA GLY A 353 -19.73 9.09 2.30
C GLY A 353 -18.55 9.01 1.32
N TRP A 354 -18.71 8.37 0.15
CA TRP A 354 -17.66 8.34 -0.87
C TRP A 354 -17.28 9.77 -1.32
N PRO A 355 -15.99 10.17 -1.27
CA PRO A 355 -15.55 11.53 -1.58
C PRO A 355 -15.85 11.95 -3.02
N GLU A 356 -16.38 13.16 -3.20
CA GLU A 356 -16.74 13.70 -4.52
C GLU A 356 -15.52 13.88 -5.45
N ASN A 357 -14.33 14.05 -4.88
CA ASN A 357 -13.03 14.17 -5.56
C ASN A 357 -12.35 12.83 -5.90
N TYR A 358 -12.96 11.68 -5.54
CA TYR A 358 -12.43 10.34 -5.86
C TYR A 358 -13.10 9.81 -7.13
N GLN A 359 -12.48 10.04 -8.28
CA GLN A 359 -13.01 9.64 -9.59
C GLN A 359 -12.65 8.20 -9.94
N TRP A 360 -13.65 7.42 -10.35
CA TRP A 360 -13.46 6.10 -10.93
C TRP A 360 -13.03 6.20 -12.40
N LYS A 361 -12.05 5.37 -12.77
CA LYS A 361 -11.59 5.13 -14.14
C LYS A 361 -11.96 3.72 -14.59
N ASP A 362 -12.15 3.56 -15.89
CA ASP A 362 -12.42 2.27 -16.52
C ASP A 362 -11.33 1.23 -16.21
N MET A 363 -11.73 0.09 -15.64
CA MET A 363 -10.83 -0.97 -15.20
C MET A 363 -9.99 -1.56 -16.34
N ALA A 364 -10.60 -1.76 -17.52
CA ALA A 364 -9.94 -2.37 -18.67
C ALA A 364 -8.92 -1.43 -19.32
N LYS A 365 -9.17 -0.11 -19.27
CA LYS A 365 -8.23 0.93 -19.66
C LYS A 365 -7.06 0.99 -18.67
N VAL A 366 -7.32 1.16 -17.38
CA VAL A 366 -6.27 1.28 -16.35
C VAL A 366 -5.38 0.03 -16.31
N GLY A 367 -5.96 -1.17 -16.38
CA GLY A 367 -5.20 -2.42 -16.42
C GLY A 367 -4.28 -2.54 -17.66
N LYS A 368 -4.62 -1.89 -18.79
CA LYS A 368 -3.74 -1.82 -19.97
C LYS A 368 -2.66 -0.76 -19.84
N GLU A 369 -3.01 0.42 -19.33
CA GLU A 369 -2.07 1.52 -19.09
C GLU A 369 -0.99 1.10 -18.08
N LEU A 370 -1.38 0.47 -16.96
CA LEU A 370 -0.44 -0.03 -15.96
C LEU A 370 0.33 -1.27 -16.42
N SER A 371 -0.28 -2.17 -17.20
CA SER A 371 0.46 -3.29 -17.80
C SER A 371 1.60 -2.79 -18.70
N ALA A 372 1.37 -1.73 -19.48
CA ALA A 372 2.42 -1.12 -20.29
C ALA A 372 3.57 -0.54 -19.45
N VAL A 373 3.26 0.12 -18.32
CA VAL A 373 4.28 0.63 -17.38
C VAL A 373 5.05 -0.49 -16.67
N LEU A 374 4.35 -1.55 -16.24
CA LEU A 374 4.93 -2.68 -15.54
C LEU A 374 5.81 -3.55 -16.46
N ARG A 375 5.44 -3.68 -17.74
CA ARG A 375 6.11 -4.56 -18.72
C ARG A 375 7.13 -3.85 -19.64
N ASP A 376 7.29 -2.52 -19.54
CA ASP A 376 8.23 -1.76 -20.37
C ASP A 376 9.68 -2.30 -20.24
N PRO A 377 10.30 -2.82 -21.32
CA PRO A 377 11.68 -3.32 -21.28
C PRO A 377 12.73 -2.21 -21.07
N ALA A 378 12.38 -0.94 -21.29
CA ALA A 378 13.21 0.22 -20.96
C ALA A 378 12.96 0.77 -19.54
N GLY A 379 11.81 0.45 -18.94
CA GLY A 379 11.41 0.88 -17.59
C GLY A 379 12.18 0.20 -16.45
N GLU A 380 11.78 0.48 -15.20
CA GLU A 380 12.41 -0.12 -14.02
C GLU A 380 11.86 -1.52 -13.71
N HIS A 381 10.56 -1.73 -13.93
CA HIS A 381 9.82 -2.90 -13.46
C HIS A 381 10.18 -4.16 -14.25
N LYS A 382 9.81 -4.23 -15.53
CA LYS A 382 10.05 -5.39 -16.43
C LYS A 382 9.38 -6.68 -15.96
N CYS A 383 8.14 -6.58 -15.48
CA CYS A 383 7.37 -7.70 -14.97
C CYS A 383 7.15 -8.79 -16.04
N ASP A 384 7.39 -10.04 -15.67
CA ASP A 384 7.13 -11.22 -16.49
C ASP A 384 5.65 -11.57 -16.52
N LEU A 385 4.95 -11.35 -15.40
CA LEU A 385 3.54 -11.60 -15.17
C LEU A 385 2.88 -10.33 -14.58
N VAL A 386 1.63 -10.04 -14.93
CA VAL A 386 0.81 -9.02 -14.25
C VAL A 386 -0.50 -9.64 -13.81
N ILE A 387 -0.82 -9.54 -12.52
CA ILE A 387 -2.05 -10.07 -11.91
C ILE A 387 -2.96 -8.88 -11.56
N ALA A 388 -4.24 -8.98 -11.89
CA ALA A 388 -5.25 -8.10 -11.31
C ALA A 388 -5.79 -8.73 -10.03
N VAL A 389 -5.77 -7.94 -8.95
CA VAL A 389 -6.51 -8.21 -7.72
C VAL A 389 -7.80 -7.37 -7.85
N THR A 390 -8.97 -7.98 -7.80
CA THR A 390 -10.23 -7.34 -8.17
C THR A 390 -11.27 -7.40 -7.05
N HIS A 391 -12.10 -6.37 -6.97
CA HIS A 391 -13.26 -6.38 -6.07
C HIS A 391 -14.48 -5.89 -6.88
N SER A 392 -15.22 -6.85 -7.44
CA SER A 392 -16.22 -6.66 -8.50
C SER A 392 -17.06 -7.92 -8.68
N ARG A 393 -18.34 -7.82 -9.04
CA ARG A 393 -19.18 -9.02 -9.31
C ARG A 393 -18.66 -9.90 -10.45
N ILE A 394 -18.92 -11.21 -10.38
CA ILE A 394 -18.51 -12.22 -11.39
C ILE A 394 -18.78 -11.79 -12.85
N PRO A 395 -19.97 -11.26 -13.23
CA PRO A 395 -20.22 -10.83 -14.62
C PRO A 395 -19.27 -9.74 -15.10
N ASN A 396 -18.75 -8.91 -14.20
CA ASN A 396 -17.85 -7.81 -14.52
C ASN A 396 -16.38 -8.26 -14.50
N ASP A 397 -15.99 -9.18 -13.61
CA ASP A 397 -14.69 -9.89 -13.71
C ASP A 397 -14.57 -10.66 -15.04
N ILE A 398 -15.63 -11.35 -15.51
CA ILE A 398 -15.63 -12.09 -16.80
C ILE A 398 -15.39 -11.13 -17.97
N LYS A 399 -16.07 -9.98 -18.00
CA LYS A 399 -15.86 -8.94 -19.03
C LYS A 399 -14.46 -8.35 -18.94
N LEU A 400 -13.96 -8.10 -17.73
CA LEU A 400 -12.65 -7.51 -17.47
C LEU A 400 -11.51 -8.46 -17.88
N ALA A 401 -11.60 -9.75 -17.54
CA ALA A 401 -10.64 -10.78 -17.93
C ALA A 401 -10.50 -10.86 -19.46
N ARG A 402 -11.64 -10.88 -20.19
CA ARG A 402 -11.66 -10.80 -21.66
C ARG A 402 -11.02 -9.51 -22.17
N ALA A 403 -11.41 -8.37 -21.61
CA ALA A 403 -10.92 -7.07 -22.04
C ALA A 403 -9.42 -6.88 -21.80
N LEU A 404 -8.85 -7.47 -20.74
CA LEU A 404 -7.43 -7.43 -20.37
C LEU A 404 -6.59 -8.61 -20.89
N GLY A 405 -7.19 -9.60 -21.56
CA GLY A 405 -6.46 -10.76 -22.08
C GLY A 405 -5.99 -11.75 -20.99
N ALA A 406 -6.68 -11.82 -19.85
CA ALA A 406 -6.47 -12.83 -18.81
C ALA A 406 -7.17 -14.14 -19.24
N LEU A 407 -6.60 -14.78 -20.27
CA LEU A 407 -7.23 -15.86 -21.02
C LEU A 407 -6.61 -17.23 -20.74
N SER A 408 -7.49 -18.23 -20.68
CA SER A 408 -7.12 -19.64 -20.53
C SER A 408 -6.29 -20.13 -21.72
N PRO A 409 -5.61 -21.28 -21.62
CA PRO A 409 -4.93 -21.88 -22.77
C PRO A 409 -5.84 -22.02 -24.01
N LYS A 410 -7.14 -22.28 -23.81
CA LYS A 410 -8.18 -22.28 -24.86
C LYS A 410 -8.46 -20.87 -25.40
N GLY A 411 -8.60 -19.85 -24.55
CA GLY A 411 -8.76 -18.45 -24.99
C GLY A 411 -7.52 -17.90 -25.73
N GLN A 412 -6.34 -18.41 -25.41
CA GLN A 412 -5.08 -18.10 -26.12
C GLN A 412 -5.03 -18.67 -27.55
N GLU A 413 -5.85 -19.68 -27.90
CA GLU A 413 -5.94 -20.21 -29.27
C GLU A 413 -6.63 -19.22 -30.22
N SER A 414 -7.57 -18.41 -29.70
CA SER A 414 -8.30 -17.40 -30.49
C SER A 414 -7.69 -15.99 -30.40
N THR A 415 -6.86 -15.71 -29.39
CA THR A 415 -6.38 -14.36 -29.07
C THR A 415 -4.89 -14.37 -28.71
N ASP A 416 -4.06 -13.63 -29.46
CA ASP A 416 -2.60 -13.62 -29.29
C ASP A 416 -2.13 -12.77 -28.09
N ILE A 417 -2.39 -13.23 -26.87
CA ILE A 417 -2.20 -12.42 -25.66
C ILE A 417 -0.75 -11.95 -25.42
N LYS A 418 0.25 -12.69 -25.93
CA LYS A 418 1.67 -12.32 -25.83
C LYS A 418 2.00 -10.99 -26.55
N SER A 419 1.13 -10.55 -27.46
CA SER A 419 1.30 -9.35 -28.28
C SER A 419 0.45 -8.16 -27.80
N ILE A 420 -0.30 -8.29 -26.69
CA ILE A 420 -1.20 -7.24 -26.18
C ILE A 420 -0.95 -6.90 -24.71
N GLN A 421 -1.12 -5.62 -24.38
CA GLN A 421 -1.11 -5.14 -23.00
C GLN A 421 -2.33 -5.64 -22.21
N GLY A 422 -2.17 -5.80 -20.90
CA GLY A 422 -3.19 -6.26 -19.96
C GLY A 422 -2.64 -7.24 -18.92
N VAL A 423 -3.53 -8.02 -18.29
CA VAL A 423 -3.18 -8.89 -17.15
C VAL A 423 -3.37 -10.35 -17.51
N ASP A 424 -2.74 -11.24 -16.76
CA ASP A 424 -2.65 -12.68 -17.04
C ASP A 424 -3.64 -13.51 -16.22
N LEU A 425 -4.05 -13.02 -15.06
CA LEU A 425 -4.96 -13.66 -14.11
C LEU A 425 -5.75 -12.58 -13.34
N LEU A 426 -7.02 -12.86 -13.04
CA LEU A 426 -7.80 -12.14 -12.03
C LEU A 426 -7.89 -12.99 -10.74
N LEU A 427 -7.64 -12.36 -9.60
CA LEU A 427 -7.92 -12.86 -8.26
C LEU A 427 -8.96 -11.92 -7.66
N GLY A 428 -10.15 -12.41 -7.29
CA GLY A 428 -11.32 -11.54 -7.09
C GLY A 428 -12.11 -11.79 -5.79
N GLY A 429 -12.69 -10.71 -5.26
CA GLY A 429 -13.71 -10.69 -4.18
C GLY A 429 -15.03 -10.02 -4.60
N HIS A 430 -15.89 -9.71 -3.63
CA HIS A 430 -17.22 -9.04 -3.68
C HIS A 430 -18.44 -9.98 -3.63
N ASP A 431 -18.52 -11.04 -4.44
CA ASP A 431 -19.74 -11.88 -4.52
C ASP A 431 -19.97 -12.79 -3.29
N HIS A 432 -19.09 -12.78 -2.29
CA HIS A 432 -19.04 -13.69 -1.13
C HIS A 432 -19.00 -15.21 -1.48
N ILE A 433 -18.73 -15.57 -2.74
CA ILE A 433 -18.93 -16.90 -3.31
C ILE A 433 -17.61 -17.55 -3.71
N TYR A 434 -17.49 -18.87 -3.46
CA TYR A 434 -16.38 -19.66 -3.98
C TYR A 434 -16.64 -20.02 -5.43
N TRP A 435 -15.97 -19.32 -6.35
CA TRP A 435 -16.13 -19.52 -7.78
C TRP A 435 -14.80 -19.47 -8.53
N ILE A 436 -14.62 -20.46 -9.42
CA ILE A 436 -13.42 -20.62 -10.24
C ILE A 436 -13.87 -20.72 -11.70
N SER A 437 -13.31 -19.87 -12.57
CA SER A 437 -13.63 -19.88 -14.01
C SER A 437 -13.36 -21.24 -14.65
N LYS A 438 -14.23 -21.66 -15.58
CA LYS A 438 -14.15 -22.92 -16.36
C LYS A 438 -12.88 -23.02 -17.22
N GLY A 439 -12.11 -21.93 -17.35
CA GLY A 439 -10.86 -21.86 -18.10
C GLY A 439 -9.62 -22.36 -17.33
N VAL A 440 -9.74 -22.67 -16.03
CA VAL A 440 -8.65 -23.34 -15.32
C VAL A 440 -8.41 -24.75 -15.88
N THR A 441 -7.18 -25.26 -15.78
CA THR A 441 -6.86 -26.58 -16.36
C THR A 441 -7.33 -27.74 -15.48
N GLU A 442 -7.32 -27.56 -14.16
CA GLU A 442 -7.62 -28.61 -13.18
C GLU A 442 -7.97 -27.96 -11.84
N TRP A 443 -9.03 -28.39 -11.17
CA TRP A 443 -9.31 -27.99 -9.79
C TRP A 443 -9.78 -29.17 -8.96
N THR A 444 -9.36 -29.20 -7.69
CA THR A 444 -9.69 -30.28 -6.75
C THR A 444 -10.57 -29.78 -5.61
N ASP A 445 -11.45 -30.66 -5.14
CA ASP A 445 -12.49 -30.39 -4.13
C ASP A 445 -13.47 -29.25 -4.46
N TYR A 446 -13.62 -28.92 -5.74
CA TYR A 446 -14.64 -28.04 -6.30
C TYR A 446 -14.97 -28.45 -7.75
N ASP A 447 -16.23 -28.36 -8.14
CA ASP A 447 -16.66 -28.61 -9.52
C ASP A 447 -16.83 -27.29 -10.29
N ILE A 448 -15.92 -27.05 -11.24
CA ILE A 448 -15.93 -25.86 -12.10
C ILE A 448 -17.04 -25.87 -13.16
N GLN A 449 -17.78 -26.97 -13.34
CA GLN A 449 -18.90 -27.06 -14.28
C GLN A 449 -20.27 -26.86 -13.62
N SER A 450 -20.33 -26.79 -12.28
CA SER A 450 -21.55 -26.48 -11.56
C SER A 450 -22.05 -25.07 -11.92
N PRO A 451 -23.36 -24.90 -12.20
CA PRO A 451 -23.93 -23.58 -12.46
C PRO A 451 -23.71 -22.62 -11.29
N GLN A 452 -23.36 -21.38 -11.61
CA GLN A 452 -23.20 -20.30 -10.65
C GLN A 452 -23.86 -19.05 -11.25
N ASP A 453 -24.77 -18.45 -10.49
CA ASP A 453 -25.45 -17.20 -10.86
C ASP A 453 -24.40 -16.11 -11.11
N GLY A 454 -24.53 -15.39 -12.23
CA GLY A 454 -23.57 -14.40 -12.72
C GLY A 454 -22.40 -14.98 -13.54
N ALA A 455 -22.23 -16.30 -13.59
CA ALA A 455 -21.18 -16.99 -14.35
C ALA A 455 -21.68 -17.63 -15.66
N GLU A 456 -22.86 -17.26 -16.14
CA GLU A 456 -23.49 -17.79 -17.35
C GLU A 456 -22.67 -17.47 -18.61
N ASP A 457 -22.07 -16.27 -18.61
CA ASP A 457 -21.22 -15.78 -19.72
C ASP A 457 -19.86 -16.47 -19.82
N ASP A 458 -19.39 -17.23 -18.82
CA ASP A 458 -18.09 -17.91 -18.86
C ASP A 458 -18.09 -19.11 -19.82
N GLN A 459 -17.26 -19.03 -20.87
CA GLN A 459 -17.13 -20.06 -21.92
C GLN A 459 -15.87 -20.93 -21.73
N GLY A 460 -15.19 -20.85 -20.58
CA GLY A 460 -13.90 -21.48 -20.33
C GLY A 460 -12.72 -20.79 -21.04
N ASP A 461 -12.91 -19.54 -21.44
CA ASP A 461 -11.92 -18.70 -22.12
C ASP A 461 -11.15 -17.76 -21.19
N THR A 462 -11.67 -17.49 -19.98
CA THR A 462 -11.07 -16.57 -18.98
C THR A 462 -10.31 -17.29 -17.86
N LEU A 463 -9.47 -16.56 -17.13
CA LEU A 463 -8.81 -17.02 -15.90
C LEU A 463 -9.14 -16.10 -14.71
N ILE A 464 -10.03 -16.57 -13.84
CA ILE A 464 -10.52 -15.88 -12.65
C ILE A 464 -10.62 -16.88 -11.48
N VAL A 465 -10.21 -16.44 -10.28
CA VAL A 465 -10.29 -17.21 -9.01
C VAL A 465 -10.93 -16.34 -7.93
N LYS A 466 -12.03 -16.82 -7.32
CA LYS A 466 -12.72 -16.21 -6.17
C LYS A 466 -12.92 -17.26 -5.08
N SER A 467 -12.63 -16.92 -3.83
CA SER A 467 -12.37 -17.89 -2.77
C SER A 467 -13.40 -17.86 -1.63
N GLY A 468 -14.66 -17.51 -1.88
CA GLY A 468 -15.70 -17.56 -0.85
C GLY A 468 -15.75 -16.28 -0.01
N THR A 469 -15.85 -16.45 1.30
CA THR A 469 -16.03 -15.39 2.29
C THR A 469 -15.62 -15.90 3.69
N ASP A 470 -15.53 -15.01 4.68
CA ASP A 470 -15.54 -15.29 6.12
C ASP A 470 -14.56 -16.37 6.60
N PHE A 471 -13.37 -16.47 5.98
CA PHE A 471 -12.38 -17.51 6.30
C PHE A 471 -12.93 -18.95 6.17
N GLN A 472 -14.08 -19.15 5.51
CA GLN A 472 -14.70 -20.46 5.30
C GLN A 472 -13.92 -21.28 4.26
N ASP A 473 -13.27 -20.59 3.32
CA ASP A 473 -12.61 -21.16 2.16
C ASP A 473 -11.28 -20.48 1.85
N LEU A 474 -10.36 -21.25 1.26
CA LEU A 474 -9.04 -20.82 0.83
C LEU A 474 -8.66 -21.52 -0.48
N SER A 475 -8.25 -20.76 -1.49
CA SER A 475 -7.74 -21.34 -2.75
C SER A 475 -6.23 -21.51 -2.70
N GLU A 476 -5.77 -22.75 -2.83
CA GLU A 476 -4.39 -23.06 -3.21
C GLU A 476 -4.31 -23.11 -4.73
N VAL A 477 -3.52 -22.21 -5.34
CA VAL A 477 -3.37 -22.06 -6.79
C VAL A 477 -1.93 -22.29 -7.18
N VAL A 478 -1.70 -23.00 -8.29
CA VAL A 478 -0.38 -23.20 -8.89
C VAL A 478 -0.46 -22.85 -10.38
N LEU A 479 0.34 -21.86 -10.78
CA LEU A 479 0.52 -21.49 -12.18
C LEU A 479 1.77 -22.19 -12.71
N GLU A 480 1.69 -22.76 -13.91
CA GLU A 480 2.84 -23.21 -14.69
C GLU A 480 2.97 -22.29 -15.91
N LEU A 481 4.09 -21.60 -16.02
CA LEU A 481 4.33 -20.55 -17.01
C LEU A 481 5.23 -21.04 -18.14
N LYS A 482 4.90 -20.64 -19.37
CA LYS A 482 5.73 -20.77 -20.57
C LYS A 482 6.34 -19.43 -20.95
N ASP A 483 7.60 -19.43 -21.36
CA ASP A 483 8.25 -18.29 -21.99
C ASP A 483 7.67 -18.02 -23.39
N THR A 484 7.74 -16.77 -23.81
CA THR A 484 7.31 -16.32 -25.14
C THR A 484 8.52 -15.99 -26.02
N PRO A 485 8.34 -15.82 -27.36
CA PRO A 485 9.41 -15.37 -28.23
C PRO A 485 9.94 -13.98 -27.80
N PRO A 486 11.26 -13.73 -27.83
CA PRO A 486 11.84 -12.42 -27.54
C PRO A 486 11.20 -11.30 -28.37
N GLY A 487 10.87 -10.17 -27.73
CA GLY A 487 10.14 -9.06 -28.34
C GLY A 487 8.61 -9.15 -28.22
N SER A 488 8.07 -10.18 -27.57
CA SER A 488 6.68 -10.20 -27.11
C SER A 488 6.44 -9.14 -26.03
N VAL A 489 5.19 -8.67 -25.88
CA VAL A 489 4.76 -7.73 -24.82
C VAL A 489 4.76 -8.41 -23.45
N ARG A 490 4.40 -9.70 -23.39
CA ARG A 490 4.36 -10.50 -22.15
C ARG A 490 5.49 -11.53 -22.15
N ASN A 491 6.56 -11.33 -21.38
CA ASN A 491 7.71 -12.26 -21.36
C ASN A 491 7.28 -13.71 -21.13
N LYS A 492 6.42 -13.93 -20.13
CA LYS A 492 5.83 -15.22 -19.78
C LYS A 492 4.31 -15.12 -19.82
N ILE A 493 3.66 -16.26 -20.09
CA ILE A 493 2.20 -16.41 -20.06
C ILE A 493 1.82 -17.77 -19.44
N ILE A 494 0.61 -17.87 -18.90
CA ILE A 494 0.15 -19.09 -18.21
C ILE A 494 -0.06 -20.22 -19.23
N GLN A 495 0.60 -21.36 -18.99
CA GLN A 495 0.45 -22.61 -19.76
C GLN A 495 -0.51 -23.58 -19.07
N LYS A 496 -0.39 -23.74 -17.74
CA LYS A 496 -1.32 -24.49 -16.90
C LYS A 496 -1.68 -23.64 -15.69
N ILE A 497 -2.91 -23.74 -15.23
CA ILE A 497 -3.32 -23.28 -13.90
C ILE A 497 -4.09 -24.42 -13.25
N THR A 498 -3.65 -24.80 -12.06
CA THR A 498 -4.30 -25.83 -11.25
C THR A 498 -4.58 -25.32 -9.84
N GLY A 499 -5.59 -25.86 -9.17
CA GLY A 499 -5.83 -25.49 -7.79
C GLY A 499 -6.57 -26.52 -6.95
N LYS A 500 -6.77 -26.13 -5.69
CA LYS A 500 -7.52 -26.88 -4.69
C LYS A 500 -8.33 -25.91 -3.83
N ARG A 501 -9.60 -26.25 -3.62
CA ARG A 501 -10.42 -25.64 -2.57
C ARG A 501 -10.06 -26.26 -1.23
N HIS A 502 -9.65 -25.43 -0.27
CA HIS A 502 -9.51 -25.82 1.13
C HIS A 502 -10.64 -25.19 1.93
N ILE A 503 -11.59 -26.01 2.36
CA ILE A 503 -12.70 -25.58 3.23
C ILE A 503 -12.23 -25.69 4.68
N THR A 504 -12.33 -24.61 5.46
CA THR A 504 -12.06 -24.63 6.90
C THR A 504 -13.04 -25.58 7.60
N ARG A 505 -12.55 -26.45 8.50
CA ARG A 505 -13.36 -27.46 9.19
C ARG A 505 -13.31 -27.32 10.70
N GLU A 506 -14.34 -27.81 11.36
CA GLU A 506 -14.38 -28.01 12.81
C GLU A 506 -13.24 -28.93 13.29
N SER A 507 -12.82 -29.87 12.44
CA SER A 507 -11.70 -30.79 12.67
C SER A 507 -10.32 -30.20 12.36
N THR A 508 -10.22 -29.00 11.79
CA THR A 508 -8.92 -28.35 11.52
C THR A 508 -8.31 -27.85 12.84
N PRO A 509 -7.03 -28.15 13.15
CA PRO A 509 -6.41 -27.69 14.40
C PRO A 509 -6.40 -26.17 14.54
N VAL A 510 -6.53 -25.69 15.78
CA VAL A 510 -6.43 -24.27 16.14
C VAL A 510 -4.98 -23.80 16.02
N ASN A 511 -4.73 -22.75 15.22
CA ASN A 511 -3.44 -22.08 15.18
C ASN A 511 -3.21 -21.28 16.48
N ALA A 512 -2.26 -21.71 17.31
CA ALA A 512 -2.02 -21.13 18.63
C ALA A 512 -1.59 -19.64 18.60
N ALA A 513 -0.86 -19.21 17.56
CA ALA A 513 -0.46 -17.82 17.41
C ALA A 513 -1.67 -16.94 17.05
N MET A 514 -2.49 -17.37 16.08
CA MET A 514 -3.73 -16.67 15.73
C MET A 514 -4.72 -16.64 16.90
N LYS A 515 -4.83 -17.74 17.66
CA LYS A 515 -5.66 -17.80 18.87
C LYS A 515 -5.26 -16.76 19.92
N THR A 516 -3.94 -16.52 20.09
CA THR A 516 -3.43 -15.49 21.00
C THR A 516 -3.78 -14.08 20.52
N ILE A 517 -3.79 -13.83 19.21
CA ILE A 517 -4.24 -12.55 18.64
C ILE A 517 -5.73 -12.34 18.93
N ILE A 518 -6.57 -13.31 18.58
CA ILE A 518 -8.03 -13.25 18.77
C ILE A 518 -8.43 -13.09 20.24
N ASP A 519 -7.77 -13.79 21.17
CA ASP A 519 -8.07 -13.68 22.61
C ASP A 519 -7.81 -12.26 23.16
N ASN A 520 -6.82 -11.54 22.64
CA ASN A 520 -6.54 -10.16 23.02
C ASN A 520 -7.57 -9.16 22.46
N GLU A 521 -7.93 -9.30 21.18
CA GLU A 521 -8.90 -8.41 20.52
C GLU A 521 -10.31 -8.59 21.10
N LEU A 522 -10.77 -9.84 21.26
CA LEU A 522 -12.06 -10.14 21.90
C LEU A 522 -12.08 -9.69 23.37
N GLY A 523 -10.95 -9.75 24.07
CA GLY A 523 -10.80 -9.18 25.41
C GLY A 523 -11.08 -7.66 25.45
N THR A 524 -10.58 -6.93 24.45
CA THR A 524 -10.77 -5.48 24.32
C THR A 524 -12.22 -5.11 23.98
N ILE A 525 -12.87 -5.87 23.09
CA ILE A 525 -14.28 -5.66 22.69
C ILE A 525 -15.23 -5.72 23.90
N ASN A 526 -14.98 -6.63 24.84
CA ASN A 526 -15.79 -6.75 26.06
C ASN A 526 -15.75 -5.50 26.96
N ALA A 527 -14.67 -4.71 26.91
CA ALA A 527 -14.58 -3.43 27.61
C ALA A 527 -15.41 -2.35 26.88
N THR A 528 -15.22 -2.18 25.58
CA THR A 528 -15.94 -1.18 24.76
C THR A 528 -17.46 -1.41 24.75
N MET A 529 -17.92 -2.66 24.84
CA MET A 529 -19.34 -2.99 24.99
C MET A 529 -20.01 -2.30 26.21
N ALA A 530 -19.26 -1.95 27.26
CA ALA A 530 -19.80 -1.29 28.45
C ALA A 530 -19.99 0.25 28.28
N GLU A 531 -19.53 0.84 27.18
CA GLU A 531 -19.57 2.29 26.99
C GLU A 531 -21.00 2.80 26.69
N PRO A 532 -21.45 3.92 27.32
CA PRO A 532 -22.67 4.62 26.94
C PRO A 532 -22.57 5.19 25.52
N ILE A 533 -23.58 4.91 24.68
CA ILE A 533 -23.66 5.45 23.31
C ILE A 533 -24.73 6.56 23.17
N LEU A 534 -25.69 6.61 24.08
CA LEU A 534 -26.69 7.69 24.21
C LEU A 534 -27.25 7.77 25.63
N ILE A 535 -27.98 8.83 25.91
CA ILE A 535 -28.87 8.96 27.07
C ILE A 535 -30.31 8.89 26.53
N THR A 536 -31.16 8.06 27.13
CA THR A 536 -32.61 8.06 26.85
C THR A 536 -33.35 8.79 27.97
N GLU A 537 -34.27 9.67 27.59
CA GLU A 537 -35.14 10.41 28.51
C GLU A 537 -36.42 9.63 28.84
N VAL A 538 -36.69 8.55 28.11
CA VAL A 538 -37.90 7.73 28.19
C VAL A 538 -37.58 6.26 28.41
N ILE A 539 -38.56 5.51 28.93
CA ILE A 539 -38.49 4.05 29.04
C ILE A 539 -38.47 3.44 27.64
N LEU A 540 -37.48 2.57 27.38
CA LEU A 540 -37.37 1.78 26.15
C LEU A 540 -37.72 0.33 26.48
N ASP A 541 -38.97 -0.05 26.21
CA ASP A 541 -39.50 -1.40 26.46
C ASP A 541 -39.37 -2.26 25.19
N VAL A 542 -38.56 -3.32 25.27
CA VAL A 542 -38.32 -4.30 24.18
C VAL A 542 -38.91 -5.68 24.52
N ARG A 543 -39.80 -5.77 25.51
CA ARG A 543 -40.49 -7.02 25.83
C ARG A 543 -41.34 -7.46 24.65
N SER A 544 -41.19 -8.72 24.27
CA SER A 544 -41.93 -9.40 23.21
C SER A 544 -43.45 -9.32 23.39
N SER A 545 -43.92 -9.21 24.63
CA SER A 545 -45.32 -9.01 25.01
C SER A 545 -45.87 -7.60 24.74
N LEU A 546 -45.01 -6.63 24.40
CA LEU A 546 -45.37 -5.25 24.04
C LEU A 546 -44.98 -4.95 22.58
N ILE A 547 -43.69 -5.09 22.24
CA ILE A 547 -43.12 -4.62 20.97
C ILE A 547 -43.65 -5.34 19.73
N ARG A 548 -44.32 -6.50 19.92
CA ARG A 548 -44.94 -7.30 18.85
C ARG A 548 -46.46 -7.15 18.76
N LEU A 549 -47.06 -6.29 19.58
CA LEU A 549 -48.52 -6.09 19.63
C LEU A 549 -48.94 -4.63 19.43
N GLN A 550 -48.02 -3.68 19.66
CA GLN A 550 -48.27 -2.25 19.54
C GLN A 550 -46.99 -1.48 19.16
N GLU A 551 -47.18 -0.25 18.72
CA GLU A 551 -46.11 0.73 18.48
C GLU A 551 -45.27 0.96 19.75
N SER A 552 -43.96 1.23 19.59
CA SER A 552 -43.03 1.43 20.71
C SER A 552 -41.98 2.50 20.40
N ALA A 553 -41.56 3.24 21.43
CA ALA A 553 -40.60 4.33 21.28
C ALA A 553 -39.26 3.86 20.67
N ILE A 554 -38.76 2.70 21.10
CA ILE A 554 -37.51 2.14 20.56
C ILE A 554 -37.66 1.57 19.15
N GLY A 555 -38.81 0.97 18.80
CA GLY A 555 -39.08 0.52 17.44
C GLY A 555 -39.12 1.68 16.44
N ASN A 556 -39.81 2.77 16.82
CA ASN A 556 -39.86 4.01 16.03
C ASN A 556 -38.47 4.64 15.92
N TRP A 557 -37.72 4.76 17.02
CA TRP A 557 -36.36 5.31 17.03
C TRP A 557 -35.40 4.52 16.14
N ILE A 558 -35.44 3.18 16.19
CA ILE A 558 -34.68 2.30 15.29
C ILE A 558 -35.03 2.61 13.83
N ALA A 559 -36.33 2.65 13.49
CA ALA A 559 -36.78 2.90 12.12
C ALA A 559 -36.41 4.30 11.61
N ASP A 560 -36.53 5.33 12.45
CA ASP A 560 -36.16 6.72 12.13
C ASP A 560 -34.64 6.88 11.94
N CYS A 561 -33.82 6.22 12.74
CA CYS A 561 -32.36 6.23 12.58
C CYS A 561 -31.90 5.60 11.26
N ILE A 562 -32.54 4.51 10.81
CA ILE A 562 -32.11 3.78 9.61
C ILE A 562 -32.72 4.32 8.31
N ARG A 563 -33.96 4.87 8.32
CA ARG A 563 -34.63 5.43 7.12
C ARG A 563 -33.73 6.30 6.22
N PRO A 564 -32.92 7.26 6.74
CA PRO A 564 -32.10 8.12 5.88
C PRO A 564 -30.80 7.48 5.38
N ALA A 565 -30.39 6.31 5.89
CA ALA A 565 -29.01 5.84 5.82
C ALA A 565 -28.45 5.66 4.40
N TYR A 566 -29.28 5.28 3.43
CA TYR A 566 -28.90 5.10 2.02
C TYR A 566 -29.34 6.25 1.10
N ASN A 567 -29.90 7.35 1.62
CA ASN A 567 -30.39 8.46 0.77
C ASN A 567 -29.31 9.06 -0.13
N GLU A 568 -28.04 9.00 0.27
CA GLU A 568 -26.91 9.45 -0.54
C GLU A 568 -26.57 8.46 -1.67
N ALA A 569 -26.51 7.16 -1.35
CA ALA A 569 -26.26 6.09 -2.29
C ALA A 569 -27.37 6.03 -3.35
N LEU A 570 -28.64 6.03 -2.91
CA LEU A 570 -29.81 6.09 -3.77
C LEU A 570 -29.75 7.29 -4.74
N ALA A 571 -29.38 8.48 -4.25
CA ALA A 571 -29.23 9.66 -5.09
C ALA A 571 -28.07 9.53 -6.11
N LYS A 572 -26.93 8.95 -5.71
CA LYS A 572 -25.80 8.63 -6.62
C LYS A 572 -26.19 7.60 -7.68
N MET A 573 -27.11 6.69 -7.36
CA MET A 573 -27.70 5.69 -8.27
C MET A 573 -28.88 6.23 -9.10
N GLY A 574 -29.25 7.52 -8.96
CA GLY A 574 -30.34 8.15 -9.71
C GLY A 574 -31.75 7.97 -9.14
N TYR A 575 -31.89 7.44 -7.93
CA TYR A 575 -33.15 7.21 -7.23
C TYR A 575 -33.52 8.37 -6.28
N GLY A 576 -34.78 8.34 -5.82
CA GLY A 576 -35.25 9.21 -4.74
C GLY A 576 -34.71 8.80 -3.36
N LYS A 577 -35.13 9.53 -2.32
CA LYS A 577 -34.91 9.12 -0.92
C LYS A 577 -35.75 7.89 -0.58
N THR A 578 -35.34 7.14 0.44
CA THR A 578 -36.18 6.10 1.07
C THR A 578 -37.53 6.68 1.48
N ASP A 579 -38.63 6.14 0.96
CA ASP A 579 -39.97 6.60 1.30
C ASP A 579 -40.29 6.26 2.76
N CYS A 580 -40.09 5.00 3.13
CA CYS A 580 -40.48 4.46 4.43
C CYS A 580 -39.64 3.23 4.81
N VAL A 581 -39.65 2.92 6.11
CA VAL A 581 -39.08 1.70 6.70
C VAL A 581 -40.22 0.78 7.13
N VAL A 582 -40.06 -0.52 6.89
CA VAL A 582 -40.84 -1.58 7.52
C VAL A 582 -39.86 -2.57 8.14
N ALA A 583 -39.71 -2.55 9.47
CA ALA A 583 -38.81 -3.41 10.22
C ALA A 583 -39.61 -4.43 11.05
N CYS A 584 -39.23 -5.70 11.00
CA CYS A 584 -39.88 -6.76 11.77
C CYS A 584 -39.50 -6.69 13.25
N CYS A 585 -40.46 -6.54 14.16
CA CYS A 585 -40.20 -6.59 15.61
C CYS A 585 -39.76 -8.00 16.12
N GLY A 586 -39.67 -8.99 15.23
CA GLY A 586 -38.99 -10.27 15.47
C GLY A 586 -37.48 -10.10 15.68
N ASP A 587 -36.89 -9.12 15.00
CA ASP A 587 -35.46 -8.79 15.06
C ASP A 587 -35.08 -8.10 16.38
N PHE A 588 -36.06 -7.52 17.08
CA PHE A 588 -35.84 -6.76 18.31
C PHE A 588 -35.88 -7.70 19.52
N ARG A 589 -34.75 -7.77 20.25
CA ARG A 589 -34.48 -8.77 21.30
C ARG A 589 -34.18 -8.10 22.64
N GLY A 590 -33.63 -8.87 23.58
CA GLY A 590 -33.37 -8.46 24.97
C GLY A 590 -34.52 -8.76 25.93
N ASP A 591 -35.77 -8.69 25.46
CA ASP A 591 -37.01 -9.04 26.21
C ASP A 591 -37.10 -8.37 27.61
N GLY A 592 -36.62 -7.13 27.69
CA GLY A 592 -36.51 -6.37 28.93
C GLY A 592 -36.94 -4.91 28.78
N VAL A 593 -36.71 -4.14 29.83
CA VAL A 593 -37.05 -2.71 29.92
C VAL A 593 -35.79 -1.94 30.27
N TYR A 594 -35.50 -0.88 29.52
CA TYR A 594 -34.43 0.06 29.84
C TYR A 594 -35.06 1.37 30.35
N GLU A 595 -34.73 1.72 31.60
CA GLU A 595 -35.18 2.95 32.25
C GLU A 595 -34.46 4.19 31.66
N PRO A 596 -35.00 5.41 31.88
CA PRO A 596 -34.31 6.66 31.55
C PRO A 596 -32.90 6.72 32.15
N GLY A 597 -31.91 7.13 31.34
CA GLY A 597 -30.49 7.11 31.70
C GLY A 597 -29.59 6.66 30.55
N PHE A 598 -28.41 6.14 30.89
CA PHE A 598 -27.43 5.69 29.90
C PHE A 598 -27.87 4.39 29.19
N PHE A 599 -27.87 4.42 27.86
CA PHE A 599 -28.00 3.24 27.02
C PHE A 599 -26.64 2.89 26.42
N THR A 600 -26.13 1.70 26.71
CA THR A 600 -24.77 1.27 26.34
C THR A 600 -24.74 0.56 24.98
N LEU A 601 -23.54 0.43 24.41
CA LEU A 601 -23.32 -0.38 23.21
C LEU A 601 -23.80 -1.83 23.42
N LYS A 602 -23.53 -2.44 24.58
CA LYS A 602 -24.09 -3.73 24.97
C LYS A 602 -25.61 -3.76 24.93
N ASN A 603 -26.30 -2.69 25.33
CA ASN A 603 -27.77 -2.64 25.24
C ASN A 603 -28.23 -2.62 23.77
N LEU A 604 -27.59 -1.82 22.90
CA LEU A 604 -27.89 -1.82 21.46
C LEU A 604 -27.69 -3.21 20.83
N MET A 605 -26.56 -3.86 21.10
CA MET A 605 -26.27 -5.20 20.58
C MET A 605 -27.13 -6.30 21.23
N THR A 606 -27.72 -6.05 22.41
CA THR A 606 -28.70 -6.95 23.04
C THR A 606 -30.09 -6.81 22.40
N VAL A 607 -30.46 -5.60 21.94
CA VAL A 607 -31.71 -5.35 21.21
C VAL A 607 -31.60 -5.76 19.75
N LEU A 608 -30.44 -5.56 19.11
CA LEU A 608 -30.15 -5.90 17.72
C LEU A 608 -28.94 -6.84 17.62
N PRO A 609 -29.08 -8.12 18.03
CA PRO A 609 -28.01 -9.11 18.03
C PRO A 609 -27.81 -9.81 16.66
N TYR A 610 -28.57 -9.42 15.63
CA TYR A 610 -28.52 -10.02 14.30
C TYR A 610 -27.80 -9.08 13.33
N ASP A 611 -26.82 -9.61 12.60
CA ASP A 611 -26.11 -8.91 11.53
C ASP A 611 -26.89 -8.90 10.20
N ASP A 612 -28.19 -9.23 10.22
CA ASP A 612 -29.09 -9.22 9.06
C ASP A 612 -29.00 -7.88 8.28
N PRO A 613 -28.56 -7.91 7.01
CA PRO A 613 -28.40 -6.71 6.19
C PRO A 613 -29.70 -5.93 6.05
N THR A 614 -29.60 -4.61 6.18
CA THR A 614 -30.72 -3.70 5.88
C THR A 614 -30.62 -3.31 4.42
N ILE A 615 -31.68 -3.58 3.65
CA ILE A 615 -31.72 -3.40 2.19
C ILE A 615 -32.84 -2.44 1.78
N VAL A 616 -32.86 -2.03 0.51
CA VAL A 616 -33.91 -1.17 -0.05
C VAL A 616 -34.54 -1.86 -1.25
N VAL A 617 -35.85 -2.06 -1.22
CA VAL A 617 -36.63 -2.72 -2.28
C VAL A 617 -37.59 -1.75 -2.97
N GLU A 618 -37.80 -1.96 -4.27
CA GLU A 618 -38.88 -1.33 -5.03
C GLU A 618 -40.19 -2.12 -4.86
N LEU A 619 -41.20 -1.48 -4.25
CA LEU A 619 -42.55 -2.01 -4.15
C LEU A 619 -43.53 -1.18 -4.99
N ASP A 620 -44.39 -1.85 -5.73
CA ASP A 620 -45.61 -1.27 -6.25
C ASP A 620 -46.64 -1.02 -5.13
N ALA A 621 -47.67 -0.22 -5.41
CA ALA A 621 -48.66 0.16 -4.41
C ALA A 621 -49.45 -1.02 -3.81
N ASN A 622 -49.63 -2.13 -4.53
CA ASN A 622 -50.32 -3.29 -3.98
C ASN A 622 -49.38 -4.12 -3.11
N ALA A 623 -48.14 -4.35 -3.54
CA ALA A 623 -47.14 -5.02 -2.72
C ALA A 623 -46.87 -4.30 -1.38
N LEU A 624 -46.86 -2.96 -1.37
CA LEU A 624 -46.74 -2.21 -0.10
C LEU A 624 -47.96 -2.43 0.81
N TRP A 625 -49.19 -2.45 0.27
CA TRP A 625 -50.39 -2.78 1.04
C TRP A 625 -50.41 -4.24 1.52
N ASP A 626 -50.04 -5.19 0.67
CA ASP A 626 -50.09 -6.63 0.96
C ASP A 626 -48.99 -7.03 1.97
N THR A 627 -47.84 -6.35 1.95
CA THR A 627 -46.83 -6.40 3.02
C THR A 627 -47.40 -5.93 4.37
N MET A 628 -48.15 -4.83 4.41
CA MET A 628 -48.78 -4.36 5.66
C MET A 628 -49.93 -5.27 6.13
N GLU A 629 -50.71 -5.84 5.22
CA GLU A 629 -51.69 -6.89 5.54
C GLU A 629 -51.02 -8.13 6.14
N SER A 630 -49.90 -8.60 5.57
CA SER A 630 -49.19 -9.75 6.13
C SER A 630 -48.59 -9.47 7.51
N ALA A 631 -48.04 -8.27 7.72
CA ALA A 631 -47.51 -7.81 9.01
C ALA A 631 -48.58 -7.84 10.12
N LEU A 632 -49.81 -7.46 9.80
CA LEU A 632 -50.94 -7.39 10.74
C LEU A 632 -51.82 -8.66 10.74
N SER A 633 -51.57 -9.62 9.83
CA SER A 633 -52.42 -10.79 9.59
C SER A 633 -52.60 -11.71 10.81
N ARG A 634 -51.57 -11.88 11.64
CA ARG A 634 -51.61 -12.78 12.82
C ARG A 634 -51.78 -12.07 14.15
N TRP A 635 -51.91 -10.75 14.19
CA TRP A 635 -52.22 -10.02 15.43
C TRP A 635 -53.52 -10.56 16.06
N PRO A 636 -53.61 -10.81 17.39
CA PRO A 636 -52.65 -10.45 18.45
C PRO A 636 -51.69 -11.58 18.86
N THR A 637 -51.31 -12.50 17.96
CA THR A 637 -50.25 -13.47 18.25
C THR A 637 -48.89 -12.74 18.35
N GLN A 638 -48.10 -13.02 19.39
CA GLN A 638 -46.77 -12.40 19.65
C GLN A 638 -45.65 -12.96 18.72
N GLU A 639 -46.00 -13.22 17.46
CA GLU A 639 -45.07 -13.54 16.37
C GLU A 639 -44.18 -12.33 16.04
N GLY A 640 -43.02 -12.55 15.40
CA GLY A 640 -42.09 -11.45 15.10
C GLY A 640 -42.68 -10.41 14.16
N ARG A 641 -43.52 -10.86 13.22
CA ARG A 641 -44.05 -10.11 12.06
C ARG A 641 -44.58 -8.69 12.27
N PHE A 642 -44.94 -8.29 13.49
CA PHE A 642 -45.50 -6.96 13.75
C PHE A 642 -44.48 -5.86 13.36
N PRO A 643 -44.90 -4.80 12.66
CA PRO A 643 -43.96 -3.87 12.04
C PRO A 643 -43.66 -2.66 12.93
N ALA A 644 -42.38 -2.34 13.11
CA ALA A 644 -41.94 -0.99 13.41
C ALA A 644 -41.79 -0.20 12.11
N LEU A 645 -42.21 1.06 12.12
CA LEU A 645 -42.40 1.88 10.93
C LEU A 645 -41.69 3.24 11.07
N SER A 646 -41.20 3.76 9.95
CA SER A 646 -40.84 5.18 9.80
C SER A 646 -41.26 5.68 8.42
N GLY A 647 -41.69 6.94 8.33
CA GLY A 647 -42.09 7.56 7.06
C GLY A 647 -43.45 7.16 6.52
N MET A 648 -44.20 6.36 7.26
CA MET A 648 -45.60 6.05 6.96
C MET A 648 -46.46 6.07 8.23
N ARG A 649 -47.77 6.22 8.04
CA ARG A 649 -48.82 6.01 9.03
C ARG A 649 -49.82 5.01 8.48
N VAL A 650 -50.11 3.95 9.23
CA VAL A 650 -51.03 2.88 8.82
C VAL A 650 -52.23 2.84 9.74
N THR A 651 -53.42 2.95 9.17
CA THR A 651 -54.69 2.79 9.89
C THR A 651 -55.26 1.41 9.59
N TRP A 652 -55.70 0.66 10.60
CA TRP A 652 -56.16 -0.72 10.43
C TRP A 652 -57.24 -1.09 11.46
N ASP A 653 -57.99 -2.18 11.21
CA ASP A 653 -59.04 -2.72 12.09
C ASP A 653 -58.78 -4.20 12.38
N SER A 654 -58.49 -4.53 13.63
CA SER A 654 -58.21 -5.89 14.09
C SER A 654 -59.42 -6.82 14.09
N LYS A 655 -60.64 -6.28 13.97
CA LYS A 655 -61.90 -7.05 13.91
C LYS A 655 -62.16 -7.65 12.54
N LYS A 656 -61.40 -7.25 11.51
CA LYS A 656 -61.51 -7.78 10.15
C LYS A 656 -60.66 -9.03 9.96
N ASP A 657 -61.08 -9.84 8.98
CA ASP A 657 -60.35 -11.01 8.55
C ASP A 657 -58.94 -10.62 8.03
N PRO A 658 -57.91 -11.45 8.27
CA PRO A 658 -56.57 -11.24 7.71
C PRO A 658 -56.59 -11.03 6.20
N GLY A 659 -55.79 -10.08 5.69
CA GLY A 659 -55.82 -9.66 4.29
C GLY A 659 -56.82 -8.54 3.97
N HIS A 660 -57.62 -8.13 4.95
CA HIS A 660 -58.56 -7.01 4.83
C HIS A 660 -58.49 -6.04 6.03
N ARG A 661 -57.42 -6.11 6.84
CA ARG A 661 -57.28 -5.36 8.10
C ARG A 661 -56.86 -3.91 7.87
N VAL A 662 -56.03 -3.63 6.87
CA VAL A 662 -55.55 -2.29 6.55
C VAL A 662 -56.69 -1.45 5.98
N LEU A 663 -56.86 -0.25 6.53
CA LEU A 663 -57.87 0.73 6.11
C LEU A 663 -57.26 1.86 5.27
N SER A 664 -56.05 2.30 5.60
CA SER A 664 -55.28 3.26 4.80
C SER A 664 -53.79 3.24 5.14
N ILE A 665 -52.97 3.59 4.15
CA ILE A 665 -51.54 3.84 4.29
C ILE A 665 -51.26 5.25 3.79
N TRP A 666 -50.60 6.06 4.60
CA TRP A 666 -50.17 7.41 4.25
C TRP A 666 -48.66 7.52 4.41
N LEU A 667 -47.96 8.13 3.44
CA LEU A 667 -46.57 8.55 3.63
C LEU A 667 -46.53 9.83 4.46
N THR A 668 -45.49 9.99 5.27
CA THR A 668 -45.38 11.09 6.25
C THR A 668 -44.06 11.87 6.16
N GLU A 669 -44.14 13.15 6.49
CA GLU A 669 -43.00 14.06 6.62
C GLU A 669 -43.10 14.94 7.88
N GLN A 670 -42.01 15.63 8.26
CA GLN A 670 -42.10 16.64 9.32
C GLN A 670 -42.84 17.88 8.83
N ASP A 671 -43.67 18.47 9.68
CA ASP A 671 -44.29 19.78 9.43
C ASP A 671 -43.17 20.84 9.25
N PRO A 672 -43.03 21.47 8.07
CA PRO A 672 -41.98 22.45 7.81
C PRO A 672 -42.12 23.73 8.65
N LYS A 673 -43.22 23.87 9.41
CA LYS A 673 -43.49 24.99 10.34
C LYS A 673 -43.44 24.57 11.81
N LYS A 674 -43.36 23.26 12.13
CA LYS A 674 -43.36 22.73 13.50
C LYS A 674 -42.40 21.56 13.62
N PRO A 675 -41.10 21.83 13.88
CA PRO A 675 -40.11 20.76 13.96
C PRO A 675 -40.46 19.74 15.05
N GLY A 676 -40.40 18.46 14.71
CA GLY A 676 -40.82 17.35 15.60
C GLY A 676 -42.30 16.97 15.50
N VAL A 677 -43.15 17.75 14.81
CA VAL A 677 -44.51 17.30 14.43
C VAL A 677 -44.41 16.57 13.08
N VAL A 678 -45.08 15.42 12.98
CA VAL A 678 -45.18 14.62 11.75
C VAL A 678 -46.59 14.77 11.17
N VAL A 679 -46.69 14.91 9.85
CA VAL A 679 -47.94 15.11 9.11
C VAL A 679 -48.09 14.12 7.95
N ASP A 680 -49.35 13.81 7.62
CA ASP A 680 -49.71 13.05 6.43
C ASP A 680 -49.42 13.85 5.15
N LYS A 681 -48.72 13.23 4.19
CA LYS A 681 -48.30 13.84 2.92
C LYS A 681 -49.04 13.29 1.71
N GLU A 682 -49.05 11.96 1.57
CA GLU A 682 -49.51 11.27 0.37
C GLU A 682 -50.24 9.99 0.76
N GLU A 683 -51.48 9.82 0.28
CA GLU A 683 -52.25 8.58 0.46
C GLU A 683 -51.78 7.52 -0.55
N VAL A 684 -51.20 6.42 -0.05
CA VAL A 684 -50.81 5.29 -0.89
C VAL A 684 -52.07 4.54 -1.31
N LYS A 685 -52.54 4.77 -2.53
CA LYS A 685 -53.72 4.08 -3.09
C LYS A 685 -53.30 2.82 -3.82
N ARG A 686 -54.01 1.71 -3.63
CA ARG A 686 -53.82 0.46 -4.40
C ARG A 686 -53.92 0.63 -5.93
N THR A 687 -54.54 1.73 -6.40
CA THR A 687 -54.60 2.11 -7.83
C THR A 687 -53.44 3.00 -8.29
N SER A 688 -52.48 3.31 -7.42
CA SER A 688 -51.31 4.11 -7.75
C SER A 688 -50.33 3.30 -8.60
N THR A 689 -49.86 3.88 -9.70
CA THR A 689 -48.80 3.31 -10.55
C THR A 689 -47.39 3.74 -10.09
N ARG A 690 -47.29 4.34 -8.90
CA ARG A 690 -46.02 4.76 -8.30
C ARG A 690 -45.29 3.55 -7.70
N THR A 691 -43.98 3.49 -7.93
CA THR A 691 -43.05 2.66 -7.17
C THR A 691 -42.59 3.40 -5.91
N TYR A 692 -42.51 2.68 -4.79
CA TYR A 692 -42.08 3.17 -3.49
C TYR A 692 -40.74 2.52 -3.11
N LEU A 693 -39.82 3.31 -2.54
CA LEU A 693 -38.51 2.84 -2.08
C LEU A 693 -38.60 2.48 -0.60
N VAL A 694 -38.71 1.19 -0.30
CA VAL A 694 -39.02 0.69 1.04
C VAL A 694 -37.79 -0.01 1.63
N MET A 695 -37.38 0.43 2.81
CA MET A 695 -36.27 -0.18 3.55
C MET A 695 -36.77 -1.31 4.46
N VAL A 696 -36.13 -2.48 4.37
CA VAL A 696 -36.49 -3.73 5.07
C VAL A 696 -35.22 -4.50 5.49
N GLY A 697 -35.37 -5.50 6.36
CA GLY A 697 -34.31 -6.49 6.59
C GLY A 697 -34.26 -7.55 5.49
N ASP A 698 -33.09 -8.09 5.18
CA ASP A 698 -32.93 -9.13 4.15
C ASP A 698 -33.71 -10.40 4.50
N TYR A 699 -33.72 -10.82 5.78
CA TYR A 699 -34.60 -11.86 6.30
C TYR A 699 -36.07 -11.68 5.88
N MET A 700 -36.58 -10.45 5.86
CA MET A 700 -37.95 -10.15 5.43
C MET A 700 -38.09 -10.26 3.91
N ALA A 701 -37.09 -9.86 3.12
CA ALA A 701 -37.08 -10.02 1.67
C ALA A 701 -36.96 -11.48 1.22
N GLN A 702 -36.30 -12.32 2.01
CA GLN A 702 -36.36 -13.78 1.90
C GLN A 702 -37.68 -14.38 2.41
N GLY A 703 -38.69 -13.56 2.73
CA GLY A 703 -40.03 -13.92 3.20
C GLY A 703 -40.11 -14.42 4.64
N GLY A 704 -39.09 -14.13 5.46
CA GLY A 704 -39.09 -14.34 6.90
C GLY A 704 -40.31 -13.75 7.60
N ASP A 705 -40.70 -14.33 8.75
CA ASP A 705 -41.94 -14.01 9.49
C ASP A 705 -43.25 -13.99 8.65
N GLY A 706 -43.23 -14.47 7.40
CA GLY A 706 -44.37 -14.45 6.47
C GLY A 706 -44.45 -13.22 5.55
N TYR A 707 -43.34 -12.49 5.37
CA TYR A 707 -43.22 -11.39 4.41
C TYR A 707 -43.02 -11.87 2.96
N ASP A 708 -43.65 -12.98 2.56
CA ASP A 708 -43.50 -13.63 1.24
C ASP A 708 -43.73 -12.69 0.04
N ILE A 709 -44.50 -11.61 0.23
CA ILE A 709 -44.77 -10.55 -0.76
C ILE A 709 -43.48 -9.85 -1.23
N LEU A 710 -42.43 -9.86 -0.41
CA LEU A 710 -41.13 -9.24 -0.69
C LEU A 710 -40.19 -10.15 -1.52
N LYS A 711 -40.48 -11.45 -1.64
CA LYS A 711 -39.64 -12.40 -2.40
C LYS A 711 -39.55 -12.01 -3.87
N GLY A 712 -38.32 -11.91 -4.38
CA GLY A 712 -38.05 -11.57 -5.78
C GLY A 712 -38.44 -10.13 -6.18
N LYS A 713 -38.76 -9.24 -5.21
CA LYS A 713 -38.87 -7.81 -5.47
C LYS A 713 -37.48 -7.24 -5.79
N LYS A 714 -37.42 -6.26 -6.69
CA LYS A 714 -36.16 -5.64 -7.11
C LYS A 714 -35.50 -4.95 -5.92
N GLN A 715 -34.32 -5.44 -5.53
CA GLN A 715 -33.44 -4.75 -4.60
C GLN A 715 -32.72 -3.61 -5.34
N VAL A 716 -32.63 -2.43 -4.71
CA VAL A 716 -31.89 -1.25 -5.18
C VAL A 716 -30.59 -1.11 -4.41
N ILE A 717 -30.66 -1.20 -3.08
CA ILE A 717 -29.53 -1.60 -2.24
C ILE A 717 -29.74 -3.08 -1.97
N ALA A 718 -28.84 -3.93 -2.48
CA ALA A 718 -28.92 -5.38 -2.37
C ALA A 718 -28.28 -5.92 -1.08
N THR A 719 -28.50 -7.20 -0.78
CA THR A 719 -27.95 -7.89 0.40
C THR A 719 -26.44 -7.70 0.54
N GLU A 720 -25.70 -7.82 -0.58
CA GLU A 720 -24.24 -7.63 -0.71
C GLU A 720 -23.76 -6.19 -0.36
N ASN A 721 -24.67 -5.21 -0.32
CA ASN A 721 -24.42 -3.80 -0.05
C ASN A 721 -25.15 -3.31 1.23
N GLY A 722 -25.85 -4.22 1.91
CA GLY A 722 -26.64 -3.95 3.09
C GLY A 722 -25.79 -4.00 4.37
N GLN A 723 -25.94 -3.00 5.24
CA GLN A 723 -25.31 -2.97 6.55
C GLN A 723 -26.35 -3.38 7.61
N SER A 724 -25.92 -4.06 8.67
CA SER A 724 -26.85 -4.50 9.71
C SER A 724 -27.48 -3.31 10.45
N LYS A 725 -28.69 -3.52 10.98
CA LYS A 725 -29.51 -2.47 11.63
C LYS A 725 -28.75 -1.77 12.76
N SER A 726 -27.91 -2.53 13.48
CA SER A 726 -27.01 -2.00 14.52
C SER A 726 -25.94 -1.04 13.96
N ALA A 727 -25.36 -1.32 12.78
CA ALA A 727 -24.38 -0.47 12.13
C ALA A 727 -24.97 0.85 11.63
N LEU A 728 -26.15 0.81 11.02
CA LEU A 728 -26.85 2.01 10.58
C LEU A 728 -27.17 2.95 11.76
N ILE A 729 -27.57 2.40 12.91
CA ILE A 729 -27.81 3.18 14.14
C ILE A 729 -26.51 3.75 14.72
N ARG A 730 -25.43 2.97 14.82
CA ARG A 730 -24.14 3.50 15.30
C ARG A 730 -23.58 4.60 14.40
N LYS A 731 -23.77 4.47 13.08
CA LYS A 731 -23.42 5.49 12.08
C LYS A 731 -24.25 6.77 12.24
N PHE A 732 -25.56 6.65 12.50
CA PHE A 732 -26.42 7.80 12.86
C PHE A 732 -25.93 8.47 14.16
N LEU A 733 -25.64 7.68 15.20
CA LEU A 733 -25.17 8.17 16.50
C LEU A 733 -23.79 8.85 16.41
N LEU A 734 -22.87 8.34 15.58
CA LEU A 734 -21.59 9.02 15.31
C LEU A 734 -21.79 10.38 14.64
N GLY A 735 -22.75 10.48 13.72
CA GLY A 735 -23.16 11.77 13.13
C GLY A 735 -23.73 12.74 14.17
N ALA A 736 -24.60 12.25 15.06
CA ALA A 736 -25.16 13.04 16.16
C ALA A 736 -24.09 13.46 17.18
N GLN A 737 -23.16 12.58 17.54
CA GLN A 737 -22.05 12.87 18.45
C GLN A 737 -21.10 13.92 17.86
N TYR A 738 -20.78 13.81 16.56
CA TYR A 738 -19.99 14.81 15.85
C TYR A 738 -20.67 16.19 15.85
N LEU A 739 -21.96 16.25 15.52
CA LEU A 739 -22.73 17.49 15.58
C LEU A 739 -22.77 18.07 17.01
N ASN A 740 -22.98 17.23 18.03
CA ASN A 740 -22.97 17.66 19.44
C ASN A 740 -21.60 18.21 19.89
N GLN A 741 -20.49 17.60 19.45
CA GLN A 741 -19.16 18.15 19.69
C GLN A 741 -19.00 19.52 19.03
N GLN A 742 -19.34 19.64 17.74
CA GLN A 742 -19.24 20.93 17.03
C GLN A 742 -20.15 22.01 17.61
N MET A 743 -21.34 21.65 18.11
CA MET A 743 -22.24 22.58 18.80
C MET A 743 -21.75 23.00 20.19
N THR A 744 -20.97 22.18 20.89
CA THR A 744 -20.37 22.55 22.18
C THR A 744 -19.04 23.31 22.02
N GLU A 745 -18.36 23.16 20.89
CA GLU A 745 -17.25 24.03 20.50
C GLU A 745 -17.74 25.46 20.19
N LYS A 746 -16.89 26.47 20.48
CA LYS A 746 -17.21 27.89 20.28
C LYS A 746 -17.53 28.18 18.80
N PRO A 747 -18.46 29.09 18.46
CA PRO A 747 -18.72 29.48 17.07
C PRO A 747 -17.48 29.93 16.28
N SER A 748 -16.47 30.50 16.96
CA SER A 748 -15.16 30.80 16.36
C SER A 748 -14.40 29.54 15.92
N ALA A 749 -14.48 28.45 16.68
CA ALA A 749 -13.81 27.18 16.40
C ALA A 749 -14.47 26.37 15.26
N ARG A 750 -15.72 26.70 14.92
CA ARG A 750 -16.50 26.03 13.85
C ARG A 750 -16.10 26.45 12.43
N ALA A 751 -15.09 27.32 12.29
CA ALA A 751 -14.64 27.88 11.00
C ALA A 751 -14.26 26.84 9.93
N ALA A 752 -13.83 25.65 10.35
CA ALA A 752 -13.34 24.60 9.45
C ALA A 752 -14.45 23.66 8.94
N MET A 753 -15.70 23.83 9.37
CA MET A 753 -16.82 23.03 8.88
C MET A 753 -17.24 23.46 7.46
N SER A 754 -17.56 22.49 6.60
CA SER A 754 -18.13 22.76 5.27
C SER A 754 -19.37 23.65 5.35
N ASN A 755 -19.64 24.45 4.31
CA ASN A 755 -20.85 25.28 4.24
C ASN A 755 -22.15 24.48 4.48
N LYS A 756 -22.21 23.21 4.03
CA LYS A 756 -23.32 22.28 4.22
C LYS A 756 -23.44 21.80 5.68
N THR A 757 -22.31 21.59 6.36
CA THR A 757 -22.30 21.26 7.80
C THR A 757 -22.66 22.49 8.64
N MET A 758 -22.16 23.68 8.28
CA MET A 758 -22.54 24.96 8.88
C MET A 758 -24.03 25.28 8.70
N GLU A 759 -24.62 24.95 7.54
CA GLU A 759 -26.07 25.05 7.31
C GLU A 759 -26.84 24.09 8.22
N ILE A 760 -26.41 22.82 8.35
CA ILE A 760 -27.05 21.82 9.24
C ILE A 760 -26.97 22.27 10.71
N VAL A 761 -25.79 22.68 11.18
CA VAL A 761 -25.57 23.18 12.55
C VAL A 761 -26.35 24.47 12.79
N GLY A 762 -26.30 25.43 11.88
CA GLY A 762 -27.05 26.69 11.99
C GLY A 762 -28.58 26.49 12.00
N ASN A 763 -29.10 25.56 11.19
CA ASN A 763 -30.51 25.17 11.21
C ASN A 763 -30.92 24.47 12.53
N PHE A 764 -29.99 23.77 13.19
CA PHE A 764 -30.22 23.20 14.52
C PHE A 764 -30.14 24.28 15.61
N GLU A 765 -29.15 25.18 15.55
CA GLU A 765 -28.99 26.29 16.50
C GLU A 765 -30.13 27.31 16.42
N ALA A 766 -30.70 27.55 15.24
CA ALA A 766 -31.92 28.33 15.07
C ALA A 766 -33.14 27.71 15.79
N ARG A 767 -33.13 26.38 16.01
CA ARG A 767 -34.18 25.63 16.71
C ARG A 767 -33.89 25.39 18.19
N LEU A 768 -32.63 25.49 18.64
CA LEU A 768 -32.22 25.28 20.03
C LEU A 768 -32.99 26.10 21.08
N PRO A 769 -33.47 27.33 20.80
CA PRO A 769 -34.37 28.06 21.71
C PRO A 769 -35.74 27.40 21.90
N ASP A 770 -36.25 26.71 20.88
CA ASP A 770 -37.57 26.08 20.81
C ASP A 770 -37.56 24.58 21.18
N LEU A 771 -36.37 23.96 21.23
CA LEU A 771 -36.20 22.60 21.75
C LEU A 771 -36.49 22.55 23.26
N PRO A 772 -37.03 21.44 23.79
CA PRO A 772 -37.14 21.24 25.23
C PRO A 772 -35.78 21.39 25.91
N LYS A 773 -35.68 22.35 26.83
CA LYS A 773 -34.44 22.59 27.60
C LYS A 773 -34.30 21.52 28.67
N PHE A 774 -33.63 20.42 28.32
CA PHE A 774 -33.37 19.34 29.24
C PHE A 774 -32.53 19.83 30.43
N SER A 775 -33.06 19.68 31.65
CA SER A 775 -32.32 20.06 32.86
C SER A 775 -31.60 18.83 33.41
N LEU A 776 -30.27 18.88 33.42
CA LEU A 776 -29.44 17.87 34.10
C LEU A 776 -29.78 17.77 35.60
N ASP A 777 -30.29 18.84 36.21
CA ASP A 777 -30.73 18.90 37.62
C ASP A 777 -31.99 18.05 37.91
N SER A 778 -32.62 17.49 36.87
CA SER A 778 -33.80 16.63 36.98
C SER A 778 -33.47 15.13 36.98
N LEU A 779 -32.23 14.75 36.69
CA LEU A 779 -31.73 13.39 36.84
C LEU A 779 -31.34 13.14 38.31
N PRO A 780 -31.60 11.94 38.87
CA PRO A 780 -31.07 11.57 40.19
C PRO A 780 -29.53 11.57 40.16
N ASP A 781 -28.90 11.96 41.27
CA ASP A 781 -27.46 12.25 41.39
C ASP A 781 -26.56 11.34 40.55
N LEU A 782 -26.00 11.90 39.48
CA LEU A 782 -25.05 11.22 38.61
C LEU A 782 -23.87 10.70 39.45
N PRO A 783 -23.44 9.43 39.28
CA PRO A 783 -22.23 8.94 39.94
C PRO A 783 -21.04 9.79 39.46
N SER A 784 -20.50 10.62 40.37
CA SER A 784 -19.61 11.73 40.02
C SER A 784 -18.36 11.24 39.28
N PHE A 785 -18.33 11.43 37.95
CA PHE A 785 -17.26 10.94 37.10
C PHE A 785 -16.03 11.84 37.24
N LYS A 786 -15.23 11.58 38.28
CA LYS A 786 -13.86 12.10 38.33
C LYS A 786 -13.10 11.48 37.16
N LEU A 787 -12.64 12.31 36.24
CA LEU A 787 -11.56 11.96 35.33
C LEU A 787 -10.43 11.30 36.15
N PRO A 788 -9.95 10.09 35.77
CA PRO A 788 -8.87 9.45 36.49
C PRO A 788 -7.62 10.33 36.43
N SER A 789 -7.20 10.85 37.58
CA SER A 789 -6.13 11.83 37.72
C SER A 789 -4.76 11.16 37.53
N SER A 790 -4.42 10.88 36.27
CA SER A 790 -3.36 9.94 35.85
C SER A 790 -3.69 8.47 36.19
N PRO A 791 -3.21 7.48 35.41
CA PRO A 791 -2.95 6.16 35.99
C PRO A 791 -1.98 6.30 37.16
N ASN A 792 -2.16 5.48 38.20
CA ASN A 792 -1.22 5.39 39.31
C ASN A 792 0.13 4.85 38.80
N LEU A 793 1.09 5.75 38.59
CA LEU A 793 2.51 5.38 38.58
C LEU A 793 2.83 4.75 39.95
N PRO A 794 3.46 3.57 40.01
CA PRO A 794 3.90 2.99 41.28
C PRO A 794 4.93 3.92 41.93
N ASP A 795 4.99 3.92 43.27
CA ASP A 795 5.93 4.76 44.02
C ASP A 795 7.38 4.30 43.79
N MET A 796 8.02 4.98 42.83
CA MET A 796 9.40 4.78 42.39
C MET A 796 10.43 5.02 43.50
N SER A 797 10.07 5.64 44.64
CA SER A 797 10.97 5.80 45.78
C SER A 797 11.28 4.48 46.50
N SER A 798 10.46 3.45 46.29
CA SER A 798 10.57 2.14 46.96
C SER A 798 11.33 1.08 46.16
N PHE A 799 11.58 1.30 44.85
CA PHE A 799 12.11 0.28 43.95
C PHE A 799 13.65 0.16 44.05
N LYS A 800 14.14 -0.83 44.82
CA LYS A 800 15.55 -1.21 44.80
C LYS A 800 15.89 -1.89 43.47
N ILE A 801 16.74 -1.25 42.67
CA ILE A 801 17.30 -1.81 41.43
C ILE A 801 18.07 -3.11 41.76
N PRO A 802 17.70 -4.27 41.17
CA PRO A 802 18.53 -5.48 41.27
C PRO A 802 19.85 -5.27 40.54
N SER A 803 20.97 -5.67 41.15
CA SER A 803 22.29 -5.57 40.54
C SER A 803 22.38 -6.37 39.24
N THR A 804 22.74 -5.72 38.14
CA THR A 804 22.95 -6.34 36.82
C THR A 804 24.03 -7.43 36.88
N PRO A 805 23.83 -8.60 36.25
CA PRO A 805 24.87 -9.62 36.13
C PRO A 805 26.13 -9.10 35.41
N HIS A 806 27.29 -9.64 35.76
CA HIS A 806 28.56 -9.29 35.11
C HIS A 806 28.60 -9.75 33.65
N LEU A 807 28.95 -8.83 32.75
CA LEU A 807 29.51 -9.16 31.44
C LEU A 807 31.04 -9.41 31.56
N PRO A 808 31.62 -10.29 30.72
CA PRO A 808 33.02 -10.70 30.86
C PRO A 808 34.02 -9.63 30.41
N ASP A 809 35.24 -9.72 30.95
CA ASP A 809 36.34 -8.81 30.66
C ASP A 809 36.87 -8.97 29.22
N MET A 810 37.20 -7.84 28.58
CA MET A 810 37.77 -7.73 27.24
C MET A 810 39.11 -6.96 27.25
N SER A 811 39.89 -7.11 28.32
CA SER A 811 41.21 -6.50 28.52
C SER A 811 42.34 -6.98 27.58
N SER A 812 42.02 -7.62 26.44
CA SER A 812 43.03 -8.02 25.45
C SER A 812 42.54 -8.07 23.99
N LEU A 813 42.69 -6.96 23.25
CA LEU A 813 43.16 -6.93 21.85
C LEU A 813 43.47 -5.48 21.42
N LYS A 814 44.43 -5.29 20.50
CA LYS A 814 44.98 -3.96 20.14
C LYS A 814 44.54 -3.51 18.74
N MET A 815 44.15 -2.25 18.60
CA MET A 815 43.95 -1.57 17.31
C MET A 815 45.24 -0.82 16.88
N PRO A 816 45.72 -0.97 15.63
CA PRO A 816 46.72 -0.08 15.03
C PRO A 816 46.11 1.27 14.59
N SER A 817 46.95 2.30 14.43
CA SER A 817 46.55 3.68 14.11
C SER A 817 46.67 4.06 12.63
N THR A 818 46.00 5.15 12.24
CA THR A 818 46.00 5.73 10.89
C THR A 818 47.09 6.82 10.70
N PRO A 819 47.87 6.78 9.59
CA PRO A 819 48.82 7.85 9.22
C PRO A 819 48.26 8.85 8.18
N ALA A 820 48.98 9.95 7.93
CA ALA A 820 48.52 11.12 7.17
C ALA A 820 49.22 11.37 5.81
N ILE A 821 48.91 12.51 5.16
CA ILE A 821 49.15 12.82 3.73
C ILE A 821 50.21 13.93 3.52
N PRO A 822 51.21 13.76 2.62
CA PRO A 822 52.12 14.81 2.14
C PRO A 822 51.84 15.28 0.67
N THR A 823 52.68 16.18 0.10
CA THR A 823 52.28 17.11 -0.99
C THR A 823 53.20 17.21 -2.24
N MET A 824 52.55 17.54 -3.38
CA MET A 824 52.97 18.37 -4.54
C MET A 824 54.18 18.10 -5.47
N SER A 825 53.89 18.30 -6.78
CA SER A 825 54.64 19.06 -7.83
C SER A 825 55.30 18.29 -9.01
N GLY A 826 55.07 18.81 -10.22
CA GLY A 826 55.63 18.34 -11.51
C GLY A 826 54.84 18.86 -12.72
N TRP A 827 55.40 19.81 -13.49
CA TRP A 827 54.76 20.52 -14.63
C TRP A 827 54.42 19.61 -15.85
N LYS A 828 53.61 19.97 -16.87
CA LYS A 828 53.24 21.30 -17.43
C LYS A 828 52.00 21.22 -18.37
N ILE A 829 51.11 22.23 -18.39
CA ILE A 829 50.35 22.78 -19.55
C ILE A 829 49.31 23.83 -19.07
N SER A 830 49.04 24.87 -19.87
CA SER A 830 48.04 25.94 -19.67
C SER A 830 46.63 25.52 -20.14
N GLY A 831 45.49 26.04 -19.65
CA GLY A 831 45.21 27.28 -18.89
C GLY A 831 44.44 28.29 -19.77
N PRO A 832 43.54 29.16 -19.26
CA PRO A 832 43.17 29.42 -17.86
C PRO A 832 41.82 28.79 -17.44
N SER A 833 41.41 28.68 -16.18
CA SER A 833 42.04 28.41 -14.88
C SER A 833 41.01 28.79 -13.80
N THR A 834 40.35 27.80 -13.21
CA THR A 834 39.66 27.95 -11.92
C THR A 834 40.67 27.87 -10.76
N PRO A 835 40.37 28.50 -9.60
CA PRO A 835 40.88 28.09 -8.29
C PRO A 835 39.71 27.64 -7.38
N SER A 836 39.64 26.45 -6.74
CA SER A 836 40.63 25.37 -6.51
C SER A 836 41.80 25.79 -5.58
N PHE A 837 42.18 25.08 -4.50
CA PHE A 837 41.71 23.81 -3.89
C PHE A 837 42.07 23.75 -2.36
N LYS A 838 41.71 22.66 -1.65
CA LYS A 838 42.05 22.35 -0.22
C LYS A 838 43.54 21.96 0.02
N ALA A 839 44.04 21.98 1.29
CA ALA A 839 44.71 20.85 2.01
C ALA A 839 45.11 21.23 3.50
N PRO A 840 45.92 20.47 4.30
CA PRO A 840 45.49 19.84 5.59
C PRO A 840 46.43 20.16 6.80
N SER A 841 46.62 19.45 7.94
CA SER A 841 46.26 18.11 8.49
C SER A 841 46.51 18.01 10.03
N MET A 842 46.17 16.86 10.66
CA MET A 842 46.74 16.31 11.94
C MET A 842 46.33 16.99 13.29
N PRO A 843 46.58 16.39 14.49
CA PRO A 843 45.96 15.15 15.01
C PRO A 843 45.46 15.22 16.50
N GLU A 844 45.25 14.07 17.16
CA GLU A 844 44.51 13.83 18.43
C GLU A 844 45.22 14.21 19.77
N PHE A 845 44.45 14.33 20.88
CA PHE A 845 44.59 13.46 22.11
C PHE A 845 43.39 13.55 23.11
N LYS A 846 43.52 12.97 24.33
CA LYS A 846 42.43 12.47 25.23
C LYS A 846 41.88 13.44 26.32
N ARG A 847 40.70 13.08 26.91
CA ARG A 847 39.96 13.70 28.04
C ARG A 847 40.66 13.58 29.42
N PRO A 848 40.33 14.47 30.39
CA PRO A 848 39.49 14.08 31.55
C PRO A 848 38.37 15.11 31.90
N SER A 849 37.86 15.16 33.15
CA SER A 849 36.50 15.69 33.49
C SER A 849 36.33 16.45 34.83
N MET A 850 35.41 17.45 34.87
CA MET A 850 34.75 18.09 36.05
C MET A 850 35.67 18.91 37.00
N PRO A 851 35.16 19.84 37.87
CA PRO A 851 33.77 20.04 38.35
C PRO A 851 33.21 21.50 38.56
N HIS A 852 31.87 21.57 38.78
CA HIS A 852 31.07 22.50 39.64
C HIS A 852 30.95 24.05 39.42
N LEU A 853 29.92 24.60 40.09
CA LEU A 853 29.30 25.95 40.00
C LEU A 853 29.86 26.98 41.01
N PRO A 854 29.56 28.27 40.80
CA PRO A 854 28.84 29.04 41.86
C PRO A 854 27.61 29.82 41.34
N SER A 855 26.95 30.59 42.22
CA SER A 855 25.57 31.13 42.08
C SER A 855 25.47 32.66 41.91
N SER A 856 24.23 33.19 41.87
CA SER A 856 23.86 34.61 41.90
C SER A 856 24.17 35.30 43.25
N ASP A 857 24.28 36.64 43.34
CA ASP A 857 23.14 37.57 43.54
C ASP A 857 23.53 39.07 43.42
N SER A 858 22.51 39.95 43.39
CA SER A 858 22.51 41.43 43.55
C SER A 858 23.37 42.27 42.58
N LEU A 859 22.80 43.09 41.67
CA LEU A 859 21.93 44.28 41.81
C LEU A 859 22.67 45.61 42.07
N GLN A 860 22.41 46.55 41.16
CA GLN A 860 22.37 48.01 41.37
C GLN A 860 23.63 48.73 41.90
N SER A 861 24.36 49.37 40.98
CA SER A 861 24.33 50.85 40.95
C SER A 861 24.78 51.39 39.60
N SER A 862 24.00 52.33 39.06
CA SER A 862 24.29 52.99 37.79
C SER A 862 25.36 54.06 37.94
N LEU A 863 26.50 53.83 37.29
CA LEU A 863 27.19 54.80 36.42
C LEU A 863 26.87 56.29 36.65
N SER A 864 27.82 57.03 37.21
CA SER A 864 27.89 58.49 37.13
C SER A 864 29.23 58.95 36.51
N GLY A 865 29.27 58.98 35.18
CA GLY A 865 30.15 59.84 34.38
C GLY A 865 31.67 59.65 34.47
N VAL A 866 32.25 58.94 33.50
CA VAL A 866 33.61 59.23 33.01
C VAL A 866 33.52 59.45 31.49
N SER A 867 33.81 60.66 31.03
CA SER A 867 33.71 61.07 29.62
C SER A 867 35.10 61.25 29.01
N SER A 868 35.31 60.72 27.79
CA SER A 868 36.28 61.21 26.77
C SER A 868 36.58 60.20 25.63
N ALA A 869 36.12 58.94 25.69
CA ALA A 869 36.65 57.87 24.81
C ALA A 869 35.61 57.08 23.96
N VAL A 870 34.37 57.55 23.80
CA VAL A 870 33.29 56.81 23.08
C VAL A 870 32.57 57.67 22.01
N GLN A 871 32.97 58.93 21.81
CA GLN A 871 32.22 59.90 20.98
C GLN A 871 32.46 59.79 19.45
N SER A 872 32.91 58.62 18.97
CA SER A 872 32.79 58.19 17.56
C SER A 872 32.03 56.87 17.44
N ALA A 873 31.22 56.54 18.45
CA ALA A 873 30.44 55.31 18.55
C ALA A 873 29.01 55.59 19.09
N GLN A 874 28.44 56.77 18.83
CA GLN A 874 27.03 57.06 19.11
C GLN A 874 26.12 56.98 17.88
N ASP A 875 26.60 57.37 16.69
CA ASP A 875 25.81 57.17 15.46
C ASP A 875 25.99 55.72 14.94
N VAL A 876 27.23 55.22 14.88
CA VAL A 876 27.56 53.89 14.33
C VAL A 876 26.99 52.73 15.17
N LEU A 877 26.83 52.91 16.48
CA LEU A 877 26.16 51.92 17.34
C LEU A 877 24.63 52.06 17.34
N GLN A 878 24.05 53.14 16.81
CA GLN A 878 22.59 53.21 16.67
C GLN A 878 22.14 52.51 15.39
N ASP A 879 22.80 52.74 14.25
CA ASP A 879 22.54 51.98 13.02
C ASP A 879 22.92 50.50 13.16
N SER A 880 24.07 50.16 13.76
CA SER A 880 24.43 48.74 13.91
C SER A 880 23.62 48.02 15.00
N ALA A 881 23.15 48.71 16.05
CA ALA A 881 22.18 48.12 16.97
C ALA A 881 20.79 48.00 16.32
N GLN A 882 20.34 48.97 15.53
CA GLN A 882 19.05 48.91 14.87
C GLN A 882 19.04 47.87 13.74
N SER A 883 20.07 47.80 12.89
CA SER A 883 20.23 46.72 11.91
C SER A 883 20.45 45.35 12.56
N ALA A 884 21.10 45.24 13.71
CA ALA A 884 21.18 43.97 14.46
C ALA A 884 19.87 43.62 15.18
N LEU A 885 19.08 44.62 15.57
CA LEU A 885 17.74 44.45 16.13
C LEU A 885 16.72 44.13 15.04
N GLU A 886 16.88 44.65 13.82
CA GLU A 886 16.01 44.39 12.66
C GLU A 886 16.39 43.08 11.97
N ALA A 887 17.68 42.75 11.82
CA ALA A 887 18.12 41.40 11.46
C ALA A 887 17.81 40.39 12.58
N GLY A 888 17.83 40.82 13.85
CA GLY A 888 17.44 40.03 15.01
C GLY A 888 15.93 39.76 15.04
N ILE A 889 15.10 40.78 14.87
CA ILE A 889 13.64 40.70 14.76
C ILE A 889 13.26 39.96 13.47
N SER A 890 13.99 40.12 12.37
CA SER A 890 13.81 39.33 11.15
C SER A 890 14.13 37.86 11.41
N THR A 891 15.28 37.54 12.04
CA THR A 891 15.62 36.16 12.41
C THR A 891 14.62 35.57 13.40
N ILE A 892 14.14 36.35 14.38
CA ILE A 892 13.11 35.94 15.34
C ILE A 892 11.75 35.79 14.64
N ARG A 893 11.39 36.64 13.67
CA ARG A 893 10.20 36.48 12.82
C ARG A 893 10.30 35.27 11.90
N TRP A 894 11.47 34.95 11.36
CA TRP A 894 11.71 33.76 10.54
C TRP A 894 11.73 32.48 11.38
N VAL A 895 12.27 32.51 12.60
CA VAL A 895 12.21 31.39 13.56
C VAL A 895 10.78 31.23 14.08
N ALA A 896 10.07 32.31 14.42
CA ALA A 896 8.66 32.27 14.82
C ALA A 896 7.76 31.82 13.66
N ALA A 897 7.99 32.28 12.44
CA ALA A 897 7.29 31.81 11.24
C ALA A 897 7.65 30.35 10.94
N GLY A 898 8.89 29.91 11.16
CA GLY A 898 9.31 28.51 11.04
C GLY A 898 8.70 27.61 12.11
N ILE A 899 8.54 28.09 13.34
CA ILE A 899 7.85 27.40 14.44
C ILE A 899 6.33 27.40 14.21
N LEU A 900 5.74 28.49 13.71
CA LEU A 900 4.33 28.56 13.31
C LEU A 900 4.05 27.69 12.09
N LEU A 901 4.98 27.58 11.14
CA LEU A 901 4.91 26.68 10.00
C LEU A 901 5.05 25.22 10.46
N ALA A 902 6.00 24.92 11.35
CA ALA A 902 6.14 23.59 11.95
C ALA A 902 4.93 23.21 12.81
N ALA A 903 4.31 24.17 13.52
CA ALA A 903 3.09 23.96 14.28
C ALA A 903 1.86 23.81 13.37
N ALA A 904 1.75 24.60 12.30
CA ALA A 904 0.68 24.47 11.31
C ALA A 904 0.79 23.14 10.51
N LEU A 905 2.00 22.70 10.20
CA LEU A 905 2.27 21.37 9.64
C LEU A 905 1.95 20.27 10.67
N ALA A 906 2.39 20.40 11.92
CA ALA A 906 2.08 19.44 12.97
C ALA A 906 0.56 19.37 13.30
N VAL A 907 -0.18 20.47 13.16
CA VAL A 907 -1.64 20.49 13.25
C VAL A 907 -2.26 19.83 12.01
N ALA A 908 -1.80 20.15 10.79
CA ALA A 908 -2.27 19.52 9.56
C ALA A 908 -1.96 18.01 9.47
N ASP A 909 -0.90 17.54 10.14
CA ASP A 909 -0.47 16.14 10.18
C ASP A 909 -1.05 15.36 11.40
N ASN A 910 -1.63 16.02 12.42
CA ASN A 910 -2.16 15.35 13.63
C ASN A 910 -3.63 15.66 14.01
N GLU A 911 -4.25 16.77 13.59
CA GLU A 911 -5.70 16.98 13.80
C GLU A 911 -6.52 16.27 12.69
N ASP A 912 -7.77 15.88 13.00
CA ASP A 912 -8.57 15.01 12.11
C ASP A 912 -9.18 15.80 10.93
N MET A 913 -8.36 16.05 9.92
CA MET A 913 -8.63 16.88 8.73
C MET A 913 -9.75 16.36 7.79
N GLY A 914 -10.52 15.35 8.20
CA GLY A 914 -11.64 14.81 7.43
C GLY A 914 -12.83 15.77 7.24
N LEU A 915 -12.87 16.88 7.98
CA LEU A 915 -14.04 17.76 8.15
C LEU A 915 -14.07 19.01 7.23
N LEU A 916 -12.92 19.41 6.67
CA LEU A 916 -12.81 20.50 5.69
C LEU A 916 -13.49 20.12 4.37
N ASP A 917 -14.22 21.02 3.72
CA ASP A 917 -14.82 20.72 2.41
C ASP A 917 -13.75 20.59 1.30
N PRO A 918 -14.03 19.91 0.17
CA PRO A 918 -13.06 19.67 -0.89
C PRO A 918 -12.35 20.93 -1.41
N TYR A 919 -13.03 22.08 -1.50
CA TYR A 919 -12.43 23.33 -1.95
C TYR A 919 -11.39 23.85 -0.95
N GLU A 920 -11.70 23.89 0.35
CA GLU A 920 -10.73 24.30 1.38
C GLU A 920 -9.66 23.23 1.64
N ARG A 921 -9.95 21.94 1.37
CA ARG A 921 -8.93 20.88 1.35
C ARG A 921 -7.97 21.04 0.16
N VAL A 922 -8.48 21.34 -1.04
CA VAL A 922 -7.67 21.68 -2.22
C VAL A 922 -6.89 22.97 -1.96
N ARG A 923 -7.50 24.01 -1.41
CA ARG A 923 -6.84 25.28 -1.10
C ARG A 923 -5.75 25.09 -0.05
N THR A 924 -6.00 24.35 1.03
CA THR A 924 -5.00 24.06 2.07
C THR A 924 -3.91 23.13 1.55
N ARG A 925 -4.21 22.10 0.74
CA ARG A 925 -3.21 21.24 0.10
C ARG A 925 -2.41 21.98 -0.99
N ALA A 926 -3.03 22.86 -1.77
CA ALA A 926 -2.36 23.69 -2.76
C ALA A 926 -1.51 24.79 -2.12
N MET A 927 -1.96 25.35 -0.98
CA MET A 927 -1.19 26.30 -0.18
C MET A 927 -0.03 25.59 0.54
N ALA A 928 -0.24 24.38 1.07
CA ALA A 928 0.84 23.52 1.56
C ALA A 928 1.77 23.03 0.44
N SER A 929 1.30 22.91 -0.80
CA SER A 929 2.10 22.59 -1.99
C SER A 929 2.86 23.81 -2.51
N LEU A 930 2.31 25.02 -2.40
CA LEU A 930 3.02 26.30 -2.60
C LEU A 930 4.06 26.53 -1.51
N LEU A 931 3.79 26.13 -0.27
CA LEU A 931 4.73 26.20 0.86
C LEU A 931 5.81 25.10 0.79
N ARG A 932 5.52 23.90 0.27
CA ARG A 932 6.54 22.89 -0.08
C ARG A 932 7.30 23.28 -1.35
N ALA A 933 6.66 23.94 -2.31
CA ALA A 933 7.37 24.64 -3.38
C ALA A 933 8.20 25.81 -2.83
N SER A 934 7.90 26.34 -1.65
CA SER A 934 8.76 27.27 -0.90
C SER A 934 9.94 26.60 -0.19
N ASP A 935 10.15 25.27 -0.32
CA ASP A 935 11.52 24.75 -0.21
C ASP A 935 12.43 25.31 -1.32
N SER A 936 11.87 25.83 -2.41
CA SER A 936 12.59 26.71 -3.36
C SER A 936 12.96 28.06 -2.73
N VAL A 937 12.22 28.56 -1.73
CA VAL A 937 12.62 29.72 -0.91
C VAL A 937 13.74 29.32 0.05
N ASN A 938 13.76 28.08 0.55
CA ASN A 938 14.86 27.51 1.33
C ASN A 938 16.15 27.34 0.48
N VAL A 939 16.01 26.95 -0.80
CA VAL A 939 17.08 26.91 -1.80
C VAL A 939 17.51 28.33 -2.22
N ASN A 940 16.57 29.25 -2.44
CA ASN A 940 16.88 30.66 -2.73
C ASN A 940 17.53 31.35 -1.53
N LEU A 941 17.19 31.02 -0.27
CA LEU A 941 17.93 31.50 0.90
C LEU A 941 19.41 31.10 0.80
N ARG A 942 19.68 29.85 0.42
CA ARG A 942 21.05 29.33 0.27
C ARG A 942 21.80 29.92 -0.93
N MET A 943 21.12 30.26 -2.03
CA MET A 943 21.75 30.94 -3.17
C MET A 943 21.90 32.46 -2.95
N ASN A 944 20.93 33.12 -2.32
CA ASN A 944 20.94 34.57 -2.10
C ASN A 944 21.87 34.95 -0.93
N LEU A 945 22.09 34.08 0.06
CA LEU A 945 23.20 34.22 1.02
C LEU A 945 24.59 34.15 0.37
N SER A 946 24.73 33.54 -0.82
CA SER A 946 25.96 33.69 -1.63
C SER A 946 25.98 34.98 -2.46
N ILE A 947 24.83 35.52 -2.89
CA ILE A 947 24.76 36.79 -3.63
C ILE A 947 25.06 37.98 -2.70
N PHE A 948 24.47 38.04 -1.50
CA PHE A 948 24.80 39.07 -0.50
C PHE A 948 26.26 39.02 -0.02
N ARG A 949 26.96 37.89 -0.23
CA ARG A 949 28.40 37.72 0.01
C ARG A 949 29.29 37.98 -1.21
N ALA A 950 28.69 38.31 -2.36
CA ALA A 950 29.36 38.55 -3.64
C ALA A 950 29.00 39.92 -4.27
N ALA A 951 28.23 40.75 -3.58
CA ALA A 951 27.95 42.13 -3.97
C ALA A 951 29.07 43.07 -3.49
N ASP A 952 29.84 43.62 -4.42
CA ASP A 952 31.04 44.42 -4.13
C ASP A 952 30.73 45.84 -3.61
N SER A 953 29.54 46.41 -3.89
CA SER A 953 29.12 47.72 -3.39
C SER A 953 27.99 47.62 -2.36
N ASP A 954 27.76 48.68 -1.58
CA ASP A 954 26.61 48.75 -0.67
C ASP A 954 25.34 49.25 -1.38
N GLU A 955 25.46 49.93 -2.53
CA GLU A 955 24.31 50.24 -3.40
C GLU A 955 23.71 48.96 -4.00
N ASP A 956 24.52 47.99 -4.42
CA ASP A 956 24.05 46.67 -4.90
C ASP A 956 23.35 45.88 -3.80
N LYS A 957 23.85 45.96 -2.55
CA LYS A 957 23.24 45.30 -1.38
C LYS A 957 21.91 45.95 -1.01
N ASN A 958 21.84 47.28 -1.03
CA ASN A 958 20.61 48.02 -0.75
C ASN A 958 19.58 47.80 -1.86
N ALA A 959 19.96 47.84 -3.13
CA ALA A 959 19.06 47.53 -4.24
C ALA A 959 18.57 46.06 -4.20
N ALA A 960 19.40 45.12 -3.74
CA ALA A 960 18.99 43.74 -3.50
C ALA A 960 18.07 43.60 -2.27
N ALA A 961 18.27 44.40 -1.22
CA ALA A 961 17.38 44.48 -0.07
C ALA A 961 16.02 45.08 -0.46
N ASP A 962 16.00 46.28 -1.05
CA ASP A 962 14.79 46.97 -1.54
C ASP A 962 13.98 46.09 -2.50
N ALA A 963 14.64 45.33 -3.39
CA ALA A 963 13.98 44.42 -4.32
C ALA A 963 13.44 43.14 -3.67
N GLU A 964 13.93 42.75 -2.49
CA GLU A 964 13.42 41.61 -1.72
C GLU A 964 12.35 42.08 -0.71
N ASP A 965 12.55 43.22 -0.05
CA ASP A 965 11.54 43.90 0.76
C ASP A 965 10.32 44.26 -0.08
N ALA A 966 10.47 44.72 -1.33
CA ALA A 966 9.33 44.90 -2.24
C ALA A 966 8.58 43.60 -2.56
N LYS A 967 9.23 42.42 -2.47
CA LYS A 967 8.56 41.11 -2.61
C LYS A 967 7.95 40.65 -1.28
N VAL A 968 8.58 40.95 -0.14
CA VAL A 968 8.02 40.72 1.20
C VAL A 968 6.79 41.60 1.39
N ASP A 969 6.83 42.89 1.04
CA ASP A 969 5.69 43.79 1.04
C ASP A 969 4.61 43.35 0.05
N ALA A 970 4.96 42.83 -1.14
CA ALA A 970 3.98 42.25 -2.06
C ALA A 970 3.30 41.01 -1.45
N ALA A 971 4.08 40.10 -0.87
CA ALA A 971 3.58 38.90 -0.21
C ALA A 971 2.79 39.22 1.07
N GLU A 972 3.22 40.20 1.86
CA GLU A 972 2.54 40.67 3.07
C GLU A 972 1.27 41.45 2.73
N LYS A 973 1.22 42.15 1.59
CA LYS A 973 0.03 42.85 1.07
C LYS A 973 -1.00 41.87 0.48
N ASP A 974 -0.55 40.79 -0.15
CA ASP A 974 -1.44 39.73 -0.64
C ASP A 974 -1.90 38.81 0.51
N ALA A 975 -1.02 38.56 1.48
CA ALA A 975 -1.40 37.96 2.77
C ALA A 975 -2.38 38.86 3.52
N LYS A 976 -2.17 40.18 3.64
CA LYS A 976 -3.11 41.13 4.28
C LYS A 976 -4.43 41.30 3.51
N LYS A 977 -4.49 40.93 2.22
CA LYS A 977 -5.76 40.76 1.48
C LYS A 977 -6.46 39.44 1.79
N THR A 978 -5.69 38.38 2.09
CA THR A 978 -6.20 37.01 2.27
C THR A 978 -6.53 36.70 3.75
N LEU A 979 -5.78 37.25 4.71
CA LEU A 979 -5.96 37.12 6.15
C LEU A 979 -7.36 37.55 6.64
N PRO A 980 -7.97 38.64 6.14
CA PRO A 980 -9.35 39.02 6.50
C PRO A 980 -10.42 38.02 6.06
N VAL A 981 -10.06 37.01 5.25
CA VAL A 981 -10.93 35.91 4.81
C VAL A 981 -10.70 34.64 5.67
N ILE A 982 -9.81 34.69 6.66
CA ILE A 982 -9.57 33.59 7.61
C ILE A 982 -10.58 33.68 8.76
N HIS A 983 -11.52 32.73 8.81
CA HIS A 983 -12.58 32.68 9.82
C HIS A 983 -12.04 32.19 11.20
N PRO A 984 -12.62 32.60 12.36
CA PRO A 984 -11.84 32.79 13.61
C PRO A 984 -11.34 31.59 14.43
N VAL A 985 -11.12 30.38 13.87
CA VAL A 985 -10.35 29.31 14.56
C VAL A 985 -8.94 29.81 14.85
N VAL A 986 -8.31 30.33 13.80
CA VAL A 986 -6.87 30.59 13.73
C VAL A 986 -6.50 31.74 14.68
N ASP A 987 -7.29 32.82 14.69
CA ASP A 987 -7.09 33.98 15.56
C ASP A 987 -7.12 33.62 17.06
N GLY A 988 -7.98 32.68 17.47
CA GLY A 988 -8.11 32.26 18.86
C GLY A 988 -6.84 31.59 19.41
N ARG A 989 -6.37 30.52 18.75
CA ARG A 989 -5.18 29.79 19.22
C ARG A 989 -3.86 30.50 18.87
N LEU A 990 -3.79 31.28 17.79
CA LEU A 990 -2.62 32.13 17.54
C LEU A 990 -2.45 33.21 18.61
N LYS A 991 -3.54 33.77 19.17
CA LYS A 991 -3.45 34.74 20.27
C LYS A 991 -2.92 34.14 21.57
N ASP A 992 -3.16 32.86 21.83
CA ASP A 992 -2.57 32.17 22.98
C ASP A 992 -1.11 31.75 22.69
N MET A 993 -0.80 31.29 21.47
CA MET A 993 0.58 30.94 21.05
C MET A 993 1.51 32.14 20.79
N ALA A 994 0.99 33.33 20.54
CA ALA A 994 1.77 34.58 20.42
C ALA A 994 1.89 35.34 21.76
N LYS A 995 1.43 34.72 22.86
CA LYS A 995 1.39 35.26 24.22
C LYS A 995 2.13 34.35 25.22
N ALA A 996 2.49 33.14 24.78
CA ALA A 996 3.47 32.24 25.39
C ALA A 996 4.85 32.44 24.75
#